data_AF-A0A177DJU3-F1
#
_entry.id   AF-A0A177DJU3-F1
#
_cell.length_a   1.000
_cell.length_b   1.000
_cell.length_c   1.000
_cell.angle_alpha   90.00
_cell.angle_beta   90.00
_cell.angle_gamma   90.00
#
_symmetry.space_group_name_H-M   'P 1'
#
loop_
_entity.id
_entity.type
_entity.pdbx_description
1 polymer ?
#
loop_
_entity_poly.entity_id
_entity_poly.type
_entity_poly.pdbx_seq_one_letter_code
_entity_poly.pdbx_strand_id
1 'polypeptide(L)'
;MSVSAALKSRVRRPSYLKKIAKAEDLLHHFPNGAYIGWSGFTGVGYPKKIPTAMADHVEKNNLQGQLKYNLFVGASSGAETENRWARLNMIERRSPHQVGKEIAKGINNGNINFFDKHLSMFPVDLMYGFYTLNKPHNKLDVTIVEASAITEDGGIIPGASVGASPELIQMADKIIIEVNTAAPSFEGLHDITMTDLPPRRKPYLIMSPEDRIGTPHIPVDPEKVVAIVESDYPDQTQPNAAEDETSRAIAANLIEFLKHEVKHGRLPENLLPIQSGIGNIANAVVGGLASGGANFKNLKVWTEVLQDSFLDLFDSGNLDFATATSIRFSPDGFHRFYENWDRYAPKLLLRSQQVSNSPEIIRRLGVIGMNTPVEVDIYAHANSTCVMGSRMLNGLGGSADFLRSSKYSIMHTPSSRPTKTDPTGVSCIVPMCTHIDQTEHDLDVIVTEQGLADVRGLSPKERARVIIKKCAHPDYVPILEDYFNKAEFECLRKGWGHEPHLLWNSFDMHKHLNEHGTMKLPKWDYSSAEKAISTIAAVDDPVSHNSQESVQSAVSSTFSAPALPSSSSNLSTSTTAETDLTTLSSTNVANQSKPLEAPMPKPSSQTAAGDVPAAPRIDTAAANALQNGPVPEAPSVRTYAHKRNKSMDTHSGTRIGELSAQLKTRLSYAMVKVQNGWEKQSLDELEESQSQRGSPNSAPGRSDQLAFDSPGTTDRQRRPSGVSDISDQMIMSPASDPTRSLAGTPASYWRPGTRPAMNAAANLISITGAHPGYGLAPAPTFQSRRRSRSSVSHVPPPLLGASQRKHYSDVGAGPRSPATPRAGILRMPSQQAEKDAVDTLLFMSSPNNSQRFPASSQPQPSPLRAEAPQRRVMFEAYPPQDRRAMYQPSMPAPPHHHQHGPYPAYPAR
;
A
#
# COMPACT_ATOMS: atom_id res chain seq x y z
N MET A 1 7.96 45.79 6.02
CA MET A 1 8.55 45.28 4.75
C MET A 1 7.77 45.84 3.58
N SER A 2 8.39 45.96 2.40
CA SER A 2 7.69 46.25 1.15
C SER A 2 7.07 44.96 0.59
N VAL A 3 5.81 44.71 0.94
CA VAL A 3 5.01 43.61 0.39
C VAL A 3 4.87 43.81 -1.13
N SER A 4 5.11 42.78 -1.94
CA SER A 4 5.04 42.91 -3.40
C SER A 4 3.63 43.23 -3.90
N ALA A 5 3.53 43.70 -5.15
CA ALA A 5 2.24 43.90 -5.81
C ALA A 5 1.50 42.58 -6.03
N ALA A 6 2.23 41.49 -6.29
CA ALA A 6 1.66 40.15 -6.47
C ALA A 6 1.09 39.60 -5.15
N LEU A 7 1.82 39.68 -4.04
CA LEU A 7 1.29 39.21 -2.75
C LEU A 7 0.06 40.02 -2.31
N LYS A 8 0.05 41.34 -2.56
CA LYS A 8 -1.13 42.18 -2.28
C LYS A 8 -2.36 41.81 -3.10
N SER A 9 -2.21 41.33 -4.34
CA SER A 9 -3.35 40.88 -5.15
C SER A 9 -3.79 39.45 -4.81
N ARG A 10 -2.88 38.60 -4.31
CA ARG A 10 -3.19 37.24 -3.84
C ARG A 10 -3.79 37.18 -2.43
N VAL A 11 -3.50 38.14 -1.54
CA VAL A 11 -4.04 38.16 -0.16
C VAL A 11 -5.22 39.12 -0.05
N ARG A 12 -6.43 38.61 -0.34
CA ARG A 12 -7.62 39.45 -0.47
C ARG A 12 -8.30 39.80 0.86
N ARG A 13 -8.01 39.08 1.95
CA ARG A 13 -8.42 39.44 3.33
C ARG A 13 -7.52 40.53 3.92
N PRO A 14 -7.98 41.79 4.15
CA PRO A 14 -7.10 42.89 4.55
C PRO A 14 -6.47 42.74 5.94
N SER A 15 -7.07 41.95 6.85
CA SER A 15 -6.49 41.70 8.18
C SER A 15 -5.20 40.87 8.12
N TYR A 16 -5.04 39.99 7.13
CA TYR A 16 -3.86 39.15 6.98
C TYR A 16 -2.64 39.92 6.46
N LEU A 17 -2.84 41.05 5.76
CA LEU A 17 -1.73 41.95 5.39
C LEU A 17 -0.99 42.52 6.60
N LYS A 18 -1.61 42.51 7.80
CA LYS A 18 -0.98 42.87 9.09
C LYS A 18 -0.20 41.71 9.72
N LYS A 19 -0.40 40.47 9.25
CA LYS A 19 0.27 39.25 9.73
C LYS A 19 1.46 38.84 8.82
N ILE A 20 1.94 39.71 7.92
CA ILE A 20 3.06 39.40 7.01
C ILE A 20 4.40 39.45 7.75
N ALA A 21 5.15 38.36 7.70
CA ALA A 21 6.45 38.16 8.36
C ALA A 21 7.48 37.52 7.40
N LYS A 22 8.77 37.50 7.79
CA LYS A 22 9.77 36.67 7.09
C LYS A 22 9.77 35.25 7.62
N ALA A 23 10.40 34.33 6.89
CA ALA A 23 10.56 32.97 7.34
C ALA A 23 11.49 32.86 8.58
N GLU A 24 12.55 33.66 8.60
CA GLU A 24 13.54 33.70 9.68
C GLU A 24 12.96 34.23 11.01
N ASP A 25 11.98 35.14 10.95
CA ASP A 25 11.33 35.72 12.14
C ASP A 25 10.45 34.68 12.88
N LEU A 26 9.96 33.66 12.15
CA LEU A 26 8.94 32.70 12.60
C LEU A 26 9.52 31.42 13.21
N LEU A 27 10.85 31.27 13.25
CA LEU A 27 11.54 30.08 13.78
C LEU A 27 11.14 29.75 15.24
N HIS A 28 10.75 30.76 16.02
CA HIS A 28 10.27 30.62 17.39
C HIS A 28 8.94 29.84 17.53
N HIS A 29 8.21 29.60 16.42
CA HIS A 29 7.05 28.70 16.40
C HIS A 29 7.42 27.20 16.30
N PHE A 30 8.70 26.87 16.11
CA PHE A 30 9.19 25.51 15.85
C PHE A 30 10.19 25.02 16.91
N PRO A 31 9.77 24.87 18.19
CA PRO A 31 10.62 24.31 19.24
C PRO A 31 10.99 22.86 18.95
N ASN A 32 12.09 22.38 19.54
CA ASN A 32 12.53 20.99 19.40
C ASN A 32 11.42 20.00 19.78
N GLY A 33 11.25 18.94 18.98
CA GLY A 33 10.20 17.93 19.14
C GLY A 33 8.83 18.31 18.57
N ALA A 34 8.64 19.53 18.04
CA ALA A 34 7.33 19.98 17.55
C ALA A 34 6.72 19.07 16.48
N TYR A 35 5.39 19.01 16.49
CA TYR A 35 4.55 18.25 15.58
C TYR A 35 4.09 19.20 14.47
N ILE A 36 4.68 19.05 13.28
CA ILE A 36 4.54 19.97 12.16
C ILE A 36 3.72 19.33 11.05
N GLY A 37 2.64 19.99 10.65
CA GLY A 37 1.92 19.69 9.41
C GLY A 37 2.49 20.48 8.23
N TRP A 38 2.75 19.85 7.10
CA TRP A 38 3.07 20.53 5.82
C TRP A 38 2.03 20.16 4.76
N SER A 39 1.58 21.15 3.99
CA SER A 39 1.01 20.86 2.67
C SER A 39 2.06 20.22 1.76
N GLY A 40 1.62 19.60 0.67
CA GLY A 40 2.50 18.99 -0.32
C GLY A 40 2.10 17.58 -0.68
N PHE A 41 2.14 17.29 -1.97
CA PHE A 41 1.81 15.97 -2.50
C PHE A 41 2.63 15.68 -3.77
N THR A 42 3.46 14.64 -3.72
CA THR A 42 4.36 14.18 -4.80
C THR A 42 5.40 15.20 -5.28
N GLY A 43 5.74 16.18 -4.44
CA GLY A 43 6.72 17.23 -4.74
C GLY A 43 6.16 18.49 -5.41
N VAL A 44 4.87 18.77 -5.21
CA VAL A 44 4.21 20.04 -5.58
C VAL A 44 3.28 20.53 -4.47
N GLY A 45 3.03 21.84 -4.37
CA GLY A 45 2.10 22.43 -3.38
C GLY A 45 2.61 22.40 -1.92
N TYR A 46 3.92 22.40 -1.72
CA TYR A 46 4.58 22.25 -0.42
C TYR A 46 5.25 23.56 0.05
N PRO A 47 5.35 23.83 1.37
CA PRO A 47 6.04 25.01 1.88
C PRO A 47 7.55 24.95 1.56
N LYS A 48 8.14 26.10 1.22
CA LYS A 48 9.51 26.19 0.67
C LYS A 48 10.40 27.11 1.49
N LYS A 49 9.92 28.29 1.89
CA LYS A 49 10.75 29.29 2.58
C LYS A 49 10.93 29.01 4.07
N ILE A 50 9.89 28.61 4.79
CA ILE A 50 10.04 28.23 6.21
C ILE A 50 10.95 27.00 6.35
N PRO A 51 10.77 25.89 5.60
CA PRO A 51 11.68 24.74 5.69
C PRO A 51 13.12 25.09 5.30
N THR A 52 13.32 26.02 4.36
CA THR A 52 14.66 26.53 4.01
C THR A 52 15.27 27.33 5.16
N ALA A 53 14.55 28.32 5.72
CA ALA A 53 15.04 29.14 6.82
C ALA A 53 15.33 28.33 8.11
N MET A 54 14.54 27.28 8.38
CA MET A 54 14.82 26.34 9.47
C MET A 54 16.11 25.55 9.25
N ALA A 55 16.36 25.08 8.02
CA ALA A 55 17.60 24.40 7.67
C ALA A 55 18.81 25.35 7.69
N ASP A 56 18.67 26.59 7.19
CA ASP A 56 19.69 27.65 7.27
C ASP A 56 20.04 27.97 8.72
N HIS A 57 19.04 28.02 9.61
CA HIS A 57 19.25 28.23 11.05
C HIS A 57 20.03 27.07 11.68
N VAL A 58 19.66 25.82 11.36
CA VAL A 58 20.37 24.64 11.86
C VAL A 58 21.82 24.58 11.38
N GLU A 59 22.07 24.88 10.10
CA GLU A 59 23.41 24.93 9.52
C GLU A 59 24.25 26.06 10.14
N LYS A 60 23.74 27.29 10.16
CA LYS A 60 24.46 28.48 10.64
C LYS A 60 24.85 28.43 12.12
N ASN A 61 24.05 27.74 12.94
CA ASN A 61 24.25 27.66 14.39
C ASN A 61 24.80 26.30 14.87
N ASN A 62 25.13 25.38 13.94
CA ASN A 62 25.65 24.03 14.23
C ASN A 62 24.71 23.16 15.10
N LEU A 63 23.41 23.19 14.80
CA LEU A 63 22.36 22.51 15.57
C LEU A 63 21.92 21.17 14.96
N GLN A 64 22.75 20.55 14.11
CA GLN A 64 22.41 19.30 13.43
C GLN A 64 22.13 18.19 14.45
N GLY A 65 20.98 17.51 14.31
CA GLY A 65 20.50 16.52 15.28
C GLY A 65 20.04 17.06 16.64
N GLN A 66 20.20 18.37 16.91
CA GLN A 66 19.74 19.01 18.16
C GLN A 66 18.31 19.56 18.03
N LEU A 67 17.94 20.06 16.84
CA LEU A 67 16.58 20.45 16.49
C LEU A 67 15.96 19.38 15.58
N LYS A 68 15.05 18.59 16.14
CA LYS A 68 14.34 17.50 15.49
C LYS A 68 12.82 17.69 15.53
N TYR A 69 12.12 17.19 14.52
CA TYR A 69 10.69 17.41 14.34
C TYR A 69 9.90 16.16 13.96
N ASN A 70 8.61 16.12 14.33
CA ASN A 70 7.65 15.11 13.92
C ASN A 70 6.86 15.66 12.72
N LEU A 71 7.11 15.12 11.52
CA LEU A 71 6.68 15.71 10.26
C LEU A 71 5.54 14.92 9.57
N PHE A 72 4.41 15.60 9.41
CA PHE A 72 3.18 15.10 8.80
C PHE A 72 2.93 15.83 7.47
N VAL A 73 2.91 15.11 6.36
CA VAL A 73 2.73 15.66 5.00
C VAL A 73 1.64 14.88 4.28
N GLY A 74 1.03 15.40 3.22
CA GLY A 74 0.04 14.63 2.44
C GLY A 74 0.64 13.35 1.83
N ALA A 75 1.70 13.51 1.04
CA ALA A 75 2.57 12.43 0.57
C ALA A 75 4.04 12.88 0.62
N SER A 76 4.81 12.74 -0.47
CA SER A 76 6.16 13.34 -0.53
C SER A 76 6.11 14.85 -0.78
N SER A 77 7.02 15.58 -0.15
CA SER A 77 7.28 17.00 -0.38
C SER A 77 8.38 17.17 -1.45
N GLY A 78 8.93 18.38 -1.59
CA GLY A 78 10.11 18.65 -2.40
C GLY A 78 11.33 17.88 -1.91
N ALA A 79 11.90 17.06 -2.79
CA ALA A 79 13.03 16.20 -2.44
C ALA A 79 14.28 17.01 -2.08
N GLU A 80 14.50 18.19 -2.65
CA GLU A 80 15.57 19.11 -2.28
C GLU A 80 15.48 19.55 -0.81
N THR A 81 14.25 19.81 -0.34
CA THR A 81 13.92 20.24 1.02
C THR A 81 14.04 19.06 2.00
N GLU A 82 13.35 17.94 1.75
CA GLU A 82 13.36 16.76 2.64
C GLU A 82 14.76 16.13 2.75
N ASN A 83 15.52 16.07 1.67
CA ASN A 83 16.89 15.55 1.73
C ASN A 83 17.84 16.50 2.47
N ARG A 84 17.61 17.82 2.50
CA ARG A 84 18.39 18.74 3.33
C ARG A 84 18.10 18.51 4.80
N TRP A 85 16.83 18.45 5.17
CA TRP A 85 16.39 18.14 6.54
C TRP A 85 16.93 16.78 7.04
N ALA A 86 16.92 15.75 6.19
CA ALA A 86 17.49 14.45 6.51
C ALA A 86 19.02 14.50 6.72
N ARG A 87 19.78 15.19 5.85
CA ARG A 87 21.24 15.37 6.04
C ARG A 87 21.60 16.13 7.32
N LEU A 88 20.77 17.07 7.73
CA LEU A 88 20.91 17.84 8.97
C LEU A 88 20.38 17.10 10.21
N ASN A 89 19.86 15.87 10.04
CA ASN A 89 19.25 15.06 11.09
C ASN A 89 18.11 15.80 11.82
N MET A 90 17.29 16.56 11.08
CA MET A 90 16.17 17.37 11.61
C MET A 90 14.84 16.62 11.71
N ILE A 91 14.77 15.38 11.24
CA ILE A 91 13.53 14.59 11.20
C ILE A 91 13.62 13.51 12.28
N GLU A 92 12.72 13.54 13.27
CA GLU A 92 12.56 12.43 14.23
C GLU A 92 11.54 11.42 13.70
N ARG A 93 10.44 11.91 13.12
CA ARG A 93 9.36 11.08 12.56
C ARG A 93 8.88 11.64 11.22
N ARG A 94 8.54 10.77 10.28
CA ARG A 94 7.94 11.12 8.99
C ARG A 94 6.79 10.19 8.62
N SER A 95 5.72 10.77 8.08
CA SER A 95 4.53 10.04 7.60
C SER A 95 3.84 10.80 6.47
N PRO A 96 3.08 10.16 5.55
CA PRO A 96 2.89 8.72 5.33
C PRO A 96 3.62 8.18 4.08
N HIS A 97 4.34 9.02 3.33
CA HIS A 97 5.02 8.64 2.10
C HIS A 97 6.12 9.67 1.83
N GLN A 98 7.32 9.25 1.41
CA GLN A 98 8.45 10.13 1.12
C GLN A 98 9.09 9.80 -0.23
N VAL A 99 9.89 10.74 -0.76
CA VAL A 99 10.73 10.53 -1.94
C VAL A 99 12.03 11.30 -1.74
N GLY A 100 13.16 10.60 -1.56
CA GLY A 100 14.46 11.24 -1.60
C GLY A 100 15.60 10.37 -1.07
N LYS A 101 16.78 10.45 -1.70
CA LYS A 101 17.92 9.57 -1.40
C LYS A 101 18.43 9.65 0.04
N GLU A 102 18.47 10.84 0.63
CA GLU A 102 18.96 11.06 1.99
C GLU A 102 17.88 10.82 3.05
N ILE A 103 16.59 11.11 2.74
CA ILE A 103 15.49 10.76 3.65
C ILE A 103 15.24 9.24 3.67
N ALA A 104 15.18 8.56 2.52
CA ALA A 104 15.09 7.11 2.46
C ALA A 104 16.30 6.43 3.12
N LYS A 105 17.51 6.97 2.96
CA LYS A 105 18.72 6.52 3.68
C LYS A 105 18.62 6.73 5.20
N GLY A 106 18.08 7.87 5.64
CA GLY A 106 17.82 8.18 7.05
C GLY A 106 16.76 7.29 7.69
N ILE A 107 15.84 6.75 6.90
CA ILE A 107 14.86 5.75 7.34
C ILE A 107 15.52 4.37 7.44
N ASN A 108 16.16 3.93 6.35
CA ASN A 108 16.76 2.60 6.26
C ASN A 108 18.02 2.39 7.13
N ASN A 109 18.57 3.45 7.74
CA ASN A 109 19.62 3.34 8.77
C ASN A 109 19.11 3.59 10.20
N GLY A 110 17.81 3.79 10.41
CA GLY A 110 17.20 4.00 11.73
C GLY A 110 17.30 5.42 12.31
N ASN A 111 17.82 6.41 11.58
CA ASN A 111 17.90 7.79 12.07
C ASN A 111 16.54 8.52 12.11
N ILE A 112 15.57 8.08 11.30
CA ILE A 112 14.25 8.67 11.09
C ILE A 112 13.18 7.60 11.32
N ASN A 113 12.27 7.82 12.26
CA ASN A 113 11.11 6.94 12.46
C ASN A 113 10.09 7.16 11.33
N PHE A 114 10.06 6.27 10.35
CA PHE A 114 9.02 6.30 9.32
C PHE A 114 7.85 5.39 9.67
N PHE A 115 6.65 5.81 9.30
CA PHE A 115 5.59 4.88 8.97
C PHE A 115 4.86 5.39 7.74
N ASP A 116 4.56 4.48 6.83
CA ASP A 116 3.62 4.67 5.76
C ASP A 116 2.21 4.17 6.10
N LYS A 117 1.26 4.63 5.30
CA LYS A 117 -0.17 4.38 5.49
C LYS A 117 -0.87 4.61 4.14
N HIS A 118 -1.93 3.84 3.90
CA HIS A 118 -3.02 4.19 3.00
C HIS A 118 -3.28 5.71 3.02
N LEU A 119 -3.12 6.39 1.89
CA LEU A 119 -3.21 7.85 1.83
C LEU A 119 -4.63 8.36 2.09
N SER A 120 -5.65 7.54 1.82
CA SER A 120 -7.03 7.79 2.23
C SER A 120 -7.22 7.84 3.77
N MET A 121 -6.47 7.00 4.50
CA MET A 121 -6.61 6.82 5.94
C MET A 121 -5.71 7.74 6.76
N PHE A 122 -4.52 8.10 6.26
CA PHE A 122 -3.58 8.97 6.98
C PHE A 122 -4.22 10.25 7.58
N PRO A 123 -4.95 11.08 6.81
CA PRO A 123 -5.61 12.28 7.38
C PRO A 123 -6.71 11.92 8.40
N VAL A 124 -7.39 10.78 8.22
CA VAL A 124 -8.45 10.29 9.11
C VAL A 124 -7.89 9.81 10.46
N ASP A 125 -6.84 8.99 10.45
CA ASP A 125 -6.17 8.49 11.65
C ASP A 125 -5.53 9.62 12.47
N LEU A 126 -5.01 10.65 11.77
CA LEU A 126 -4.57 11.89 12.39
C LEU A 126 -5.76 12.62 13.06
N MET A 127 -6.90 12.75 12.39
CA MET A 127 -8.13 13.33 12.95
C MET A 127 -8.69 12.54 14.14
N TYR A 128 -8.45 11.23 14.21
CA TYR A 128 -8.76 10.37 15.37
C TYR A 128 -7.75 10.54 16.52
N GLY A 129 -6.64 11.23 16.29
CA GLY A 129 -5.60 11.50 17.28
C GLY A 129 -4.55 10.39 17.43
N PHE A 130 -4.56 9.33 16.62
CA PHE A 130 -3.63 8.21 16.77
C PHE A 130 -2.16 8.64 16.67
N TYR A 131 -1.88 9.67 15.87
CA TYR A 131 -0.52 10.20 15.69
C TYR A 131 -0.17 11.33 16.67
N THR A 132 -1.14 11.83 17.42
CA THR A 132 -1.00 12.90 18.43
C THR A 132 -1.40 12.44 19.84
N LEU A 133 -1.53 11.13 20.06
CA LEU A 133 -1.92 10.51 21.34
C LEU A 133 -1.04 10.95 22.53
N ASN A 134 0.24 11.19 22.26
CA ASN A 134 1.24 11.61 23.25
C ASN A 134 1.28 13.15 23.47
N LYS A 135 0.36 13.92 22.86
CA LYS A 135 0.25 15.38 23.01
C LYS A 135 -0.86 15.74 24.01
N PRO A 136 -0.61 16.62 25.01
CA PRO A 136 -1.63 17.04 26.00
C PRO A 136 -2.94 17.60 25.43
N HIS A 137 -2.93 18.07 24.19
CA HIS A 137 -4.11 18.66 23.52
C HIS A 137 -4.54 17.90 22.26
N ASN A 138 -3.88 16.78 21.91
CA ASN A 138 -4.17 16.00 20.70
C ASN A 138 -4.20 16.87 19.41
N LYS A 139 -3.15 17.68 19.20
CA LYS A 139 -3.02 18.66 18.10
C LYS A 139 -1.58 18.77 17.58
N LEU A 140 -1.44 19.30 16.37
CA LEU A 140 -0.18 19.71 15.74
C LEU A 140 0.18 21.14 16.21
N ASP A 141 1.43 21.35 16.62
CA ASP A 141 1.91 22.62 17.19
C ASP A 141 1.80 23.79 16.19
N VAL A 142 2.02 23.47 14.91
CA VAL A 142 2.02 24.39 13.78
C VAL A 142 1.80 23.62 12.47
N THR A 143 0.98 24.17 11.58
CA THR A 143 0.88 23.71 10.18
C THR A 143 1.34 24.82 9.25
N ILE A 144 2.15 24.47 8.25
CA ILE A 144 2.59 25.34 7.17
C ILE A 144 1.90 24.88 5.89
N VAL A 145 1.22 25.80 5.22
CA VAL A 145 0.46 25.51 3.99
C VAL A 145 0.87 26.47 2.89
N GLU A 146 1.21 25.92 1.73
CA GLU A 146 1.41 26.70 0.52
C GLU A 146 0.06 27.04 -0.12
N ALA A 147 -0.12 28.32 -0.46
CA ALA A 147 -1.31 28.86 -1.07
C ALA A 147 -0.96 29.56 -2.39
N SER A 148 -1.78 29.40 -3.42
CA SER A 148 -1.72 30.25 -4.61
C SER A 148 -2.41 31.59 -4.37
N ALA A 149 -3.44 31.64 -3.51
CA ALA A 149 -4.14 32.85 -3.09
C ALA A 149 -4.86 32.68 -1.73
N ILE A 150 -5.37 33.78 -1.18
CA ILE A 150 -6.23 33.81 0.00
C ILE A 150 -7.46 34.67 -0.33
N THR A 151 -8.65 34.11 -0.10
CA THR A 151 -9.94 34.76 -0.34
C THR A 151 -10.23 35.92 0.62
N GLU A 152 -11.27 36.68 0.33
CA GLU A 152 -11.79 37.83 1.09
C GLU A 152 -12.14 37.46 2.54
N ASP A 153 -12.75 36.30 2.75
CA ASP A 153 -13.08 35.74 4.06
C ASP A 153 -11.86 35.11 4.77
N GLY A 154 -10.74 34.93 4.08
CA GLY A 154 -9.48 34.43 4.63
C GLY A 154 -9.23 32.93 4.43
N GLY A 155 -10.07 32.26 3.64
CA GLY A 155 -9.86 30.90 3.17
C GLY A 155 -8.63 30.75 2.28
N ILE A 156 -8.01 29.57 2.32
CA ILE A 156 -6.76 29.26 1.63
C ILE A 156 -7.06 28.62 0.28
N ILE A 157 -6.57 29.19 -0.81
CA ILE A 157 -6.60 28.56 -2.13
C ILE A 157 -5.27 27.81 -2.32
N PRO A 158 -5.25 26.47 -2.35
CA PRO A 158 -4.00 25.71 -2.48
C PRO A 158 -3.24 25.97 -3.79
N GLY A 159 -2.04 25.41 -3.89
CA GLY A 159 -1.29 25.33 -5.15
C GLY A 159 -1.74 24.17 -6.03
N ALA A 160 -0.77 23.54 -6.70
CA ALA A 160 -0.97 22.39 -7.58
C ALA A 160 -1.34 21.07 -6.86
N SER A 161 -1.46 21.05 -5.53
CA SER A 161 -1.99 19.91 -4.77
C SER A 161 -2.82 20.31 -3.57
N VAL A 162 -3.63 19.38 -3.06
CA VAL A 162 -4.37 19.51 -1.80
C VAL A 162 -3.78 18.60 -0.73
N GLY A 163 -3.58 17.31 -1.05
CA GLY A 163 -3.10 16.32 -0.09
C GLY A 163 -3.97 16.23 1.17
N ALA A 164 -3.34 16.22 2.34
CA ALA A 164 -3.98 16.22 3.66
C ALA A 164 -4.16 17.62 4.27
N SER A 165 -3.99 18.70 3.48
CA SER A 165 -3.97 20.07 4.00
C SER A 165 -5.23 20.47 4.80
N PRO A 166 -6.47 20.07 4.43
CA PRO A 166 -7.67 20.36 5.23
C PRO A 166 -7.60 19.76 6.65
N GLU A 167 -7.20 18.49 6.77
CA GLU A 167 -7.13 17.79 8.05
C GLU A 167 -5.93 18.24 8.91
N LEU A 168 -4.80 18.57 8.27
CA LEU A 168 -3.67 19.23 8.94
C LEU A 168 -4.10 20.58 9.55
N ILE A 169 -4.86 21.39 8.80
CA ILE A 169 -5.45 22.66 9.26
C ILE A 169 -6.46 22.44 10.39
N GLN A 170 -7.31 21.40 10.34
CA GLN A 170 -8.20 21.04 11.45
C GLN A 170 -7.44 20.60 12.72
N MET A 171 -6.22 20.08 12.57
CA MET A 171 -5.36 19.65 13.68
C MET A 171 -4.33 20.70 14.13
N ALA A 172 -4.19 21.82 13.43
CA ALA A 172 -3.25 22.86 13.78
C ALA A 172 -3.70 23.70 14.99
N ASP A 173 -2.78 23.96 15.92
CA ASP A 173 -2.92 25.04 16.92
C ASP A 173 -2.54 26.40 16.32
N LYS A 174 -1.54 26.43 15.41
CA LYS A 174 -1.08 27.62 14.68
C LYS A 174 -0.95 27.31 13.19
N ILE A 175 -1.26 28.28 12.34
CA ILE A 175 -1.20 28.14 10.87
C ILE A 175 -0.32 29.25 10.29
N ILE A 176 0.63 28.87 9.45
CA ILE A 176 1.47 29.77 8.66
C ILE A 176 1.16 29.52 7.19
N ILE A 177 0.83 30.58 6.45
CA ILE A 177 0.47 30.48 5.03
C ILE A 177 1.64 31.04 4.20
N GLU A 178 2.31 30.16 3.44
CA GLU A 178 3.26 30.58 2.40
C GLU A 178 2.48 30.85 1.12
N VAL A 179 2.23 32.12 0.81
CA VAL A 179 1.54 32.50 -0.44
C VAL A 179 2.59 32.59 -1.55
N ASN A 180 2.50 31.70 -2.53
CA ASN A 180 3.47 31.60 -3.62
C ASN A 180 3.08 32.46 -4.83
N THR A 181 3.91 33.45 -5.13
CA THR A 181 3.72 34.41 -6.22
C THR A 181 4.42 34.00 -7.52
N ALA A 182 5.24 32.94 -7.52
CA ALA A 182 5.90 32.40 -8.72
C ALA A 182 4.97 31.53 -9.59
N ALA A 183 3.79 31.13 -9.08
CA ALA A 183 2.78 30.36 -9.79
C ALA A 183 1.50 31.21 -10.02
N PRO A 184 0.65 30.89 -11.02
CA PRO A 184 -0.67 31.50 -11.17
C PRO A 184 -1.59 31.21 -9.98
N SER A 185 -2.78 31.83 -9.94
CA SER A 185 -3.81 31.44 -8.96
C SER A 185 -4.44 30.12 -9.42
N PHE A 186 -4.55 29.13 -8.53
CA PHE A 186 -5.25 27.87 -8.81
C PHE A 186 -6.74 27.93 -8.40
N GLU A 187 -7.25 29.13 -8.15
CA GLU A 187 -8.64 29.41 -7.77
C GLU A 187 -9.65 28.78 -8.74
N GLY A 188 -10.59 28.02 -8.18
CA GLY A 188 -11.58 27.27 -8.94
C GLY A 188 -11.18 25.83 -9.30
N LEU A 189 -9.90 25.44 -9.23
CA LEU A 189 -9.50 24.04 -9.46
C LEU A 189 -9.86 23.10 -8.31
N HIS A 190 -10.03 23.61 -7.08
CA HIS A 190 -10.20 22.75 -5.91
C HIS A 190 -11.66 22.45 -5.57
N ASP A 191 -11.91 21.31 -4.91
CA ASP A 191 -13.17 20.94 -4.26
C ASP A 191 -12.85 20.35 -2.88
N ILE A 192 -12.97 21.17 -1.85
CA ILE A 192 -12.53 20.89 -0.48
C ILE A 192 -13.71 20.54 0.41
N THR A 193 -13.73 19.30 0.90
CA THR A 193 -14.57 18.88 2.02
C THR A 193 -13.74 18.88 3.31
N MET A 194 -14.24 19.50 4.38
CA MET A 194 -13.68 19.34 5.72
C MET A 194 -14.15 18.02 6.34
N THR A 195 -13.34 17.43 7.20
CA THR A 195 -13.52 16.05 7.66
C THR A 195 -14.32 15.96 8.97
N ASP A 196 -15.53 15.41 8.86
CA ASP A 196 -16.39 14.99 9.97
C ASP A 196 -15.84 13.72 10.65
N LEU A 197 -16.16 13.54 11.94
CA LEU A 197 -15.82 12.35 12.73
C LEU A 197 -16.98 11.33 12.84
N PRO A 198 -16.70 10.02 12.99
CA PRO A 198 -17.71 9.05 13.41
C PRO A 198 -18.25 9.40 14.82
N PRO A 199 -19.48 8.96 15.18
CA PRO A 199 -20.34 8.02 14.45
C PRO A 199 -21.29 8.67 13.42
N ARG A 200 -21.10 9.95 13.07
CA ARG A 200 -22.01 10.70 12.15
C ARG A 200 -21.30 11.38 10.97
N ARG A 201 -20.21 10.78 10.48
CA ARG A 201 -19.60 11.18 9.20
C ARG A 201 -20.63 11.00 8.08
N LYS A 202 -20.80 12.04 7.25
CA LYS A 202 -21.73 12.01 6.12
C LYS A 202 -21.11 11.21 4.96
N PRO A 203 -21.91 10.49 4.14
CA PRO A 203 -21.42 9.88 2.90
C PRO A 203 -21.00 10.95 1.89
N TYR A 204 -20.03 10.64 1.04
CA TYR A 204 -19.64 11.55 -0.03
C TYR A 204 -20.64 11.48 -1.19
N LEU A 205 -21.28 12.59 -1.54
CA LEU A 205 -22.31 12.64 -2.60
C LEU A 205 -21.71 12.75 -4.02
N ILE A 206 -20.66 11.97 -4.28
CA ILE A 206 -19.97 11.89 -5.58
C ILE A 206 -20.48 10.64 -6.30
N MET A 207 -20.99 10.84 -7.50
CA MET A 207 -21.55 9.84 -8.43
C MET A 207 -20.84 9.88 -9.80
N SER A 208 -20.18 10.99 -10.12
CA SER A 208 -19.35 11.20 -11.31
C SER A 208 -18.03 11.93 -10.95
N PRO A 209 -16.94 11.77 -11.73
CA PRO A 209 -15.67 12.45 -11.45
C PRO A 209 -15.73 13.97 -11.37
N GLU A 210 -16.66 14.61 -12.07
CA GLU A 210 -16.83 16.07 -12.11
C GLU A 210 -17.70 16.64 -10.97
N ASP A 211 -18.37 15.81 -10.17
CA ASP A 211 -19.31 16.27 -9.13
C ASP A 211 -18.59 17.05 -8.01
N ARG A 212 -18.85 18.35 -7.87
CA ARG A 212 -18.33 19.17 -6.75
C ARG A 212 -19.25 19.07 -5.54
N ILE A 213 -18.69 18.83 -4.36
CA ILE A 213 -19.45 18.60 -3.11
C ILE A 213 -18.95 19.43 -1.92
N GLY A 214 -17.91 20.24 -2.10
CA GLY A 214 -17.25 21.03 -1.08
C GLY A 214 -17.15 22.51 -1.44
N THR A 215 -16.00 23.10 -1.10
CA THR A 215 -15.71 24.54 -1.27
C THR A 215 -14.47 24.74 -2.15
N PRO A 216 -14.37 25.84 -2.94
CA PRO A 216 -13.25 26.05 -3.88
C PRO A 216 -11.94 26.52 -3.20
N HIS A 217 -11.91 26.53 -1.87
CA HIS A 217 -10.79 26.90 -1.01
C HIS A 217 -10.91 26.14 0.31
N ILE A 218 -9.82 26.01 1.07
CA ILE A 218 -9.87 25.44 2.43
C ILE A 218 -10.40 26.53 3.39
N PRO A 219 -11.54 26.35 4.07
CA PRO A 219 -11.97 27.25 5.13
C PRO A 219 -11.06 27.12 6.35
N VAL A 220 -10.71 28.25 6.97
CA VAL A 220 -9.75 28.31 8.09
C VAL A 220 -10.20 29.32 9.14
N ASP A 221 -9.87 29.04 10.40
CA ASP A 221 -10.03 29.98 11.52
C ASP A 221 -9.00 31.13 11.38
N PRO A 222 -9.44 32.39 11.18
CA PRO A 222 -8.54 33.53 10.97
C PRO A 222 -7.64 33.87 12.16
N GLU A 223 -7.97 33.41 13.37
CA GLU A 223 -7.17 33.64 14.57
C GLU A 223 -6.07 32.60 14.74
N LYS A 224 -6.25 31.37 14.22
CA LYS A 224 -5.18 30.37 14.11
C LYS A 224 -4.09 30.74 13.12
N VAL A 225 -4.40 31.54 12.10
CA VAL A 225 -3.40 32.06 11.16
C VAL A 225 -2.50 33.03 11.90
N VAL A 226 -1.28 32.63 12.24
CA VAL A 226 -0.31 33.47 12.97
C VAL A 226 0.53 34.34 12.04
N ALA A 227 0.83 33.85 10.83
CA ALA A 227 1.66 34.58 9.87
C ALA A 227 1.35 34.25 8.40
N ILE A 228 1.63 35.23 7.54
CA ILE A 228 1.68 35.11 6.08
C ILE A 228 3.13 35.34 5.64
N VAL A 229 3.63 34.51 4.72
CA VAL A 229 4.99 34.61 4.15
C VAL A 229 4.89 34.67 2.63
N GLU A 230 5.68 35.55 1.99
CA GLU A 230 5.76 35.62 0.53
C GLU A 230 6.76 34.60 -0.01
N SER A 231 6.27 33.54 -0.67
CA SER A 231 7.11 32.62 -1.44
C SER A 231 7.18 33.05 -2.91
N ASP A 232 8.34 32.87 -3.52
CA ASP A 232 8.63 33.13 -4.94
C ASP A 232 9.46 31.97 -5.54
N TYR A 233 9.41 30.79 -4.91
CA TYR A 233 10.14 29.61 -5.31
C TYR A 233 9.19 28.65 -6.05
N PRO A 234 9.45 28.26 -7.32
CA PRO A 234 8.63 27.27 -8.02
C PRO A 234 8.78 25.86 -7.40
N ASP A 235 7.81 24.98 -7.68
CA ASP A 235 7.92 23.55 -7.36
C ASP A 235 9.07 22.92 -8.18
N GLN A 236 9.98 22.19 -7.54
CA GLN A 236 11.17 21.61 -8.19
C GLN A 236 10.92 20.24 -8.82
N THR A 237 9.88 20.15 -9.66
CA THR A 237 9.61 18.93 -10.42
C THR A 237 10.72 18.63 -11.43
N GLN A 238 10.74 17.38 -11.89
CA GLN A 238 11.77 16.85 -12.80
C GLN A 238 11.11 16.45 -14.13
N PRO A 239 11.84 16.46 -15.25
CA PRO A 239 11.38 15.89 -16.51
C PRO A 239 10.96 14.42 -16.35
N ASN A 240 9.89 14.02 -17.04
CA ASN A 240 9.60 12.60 -17.22
C ASN A 240 10.71 11.97 -18.05
N ALA A 241 11.14 10.76 -17.69
CA ALA A 241 11.80 9.90 -18.67
C ALA A 241 10.81 9.53 -19.79
N ALA A 242 11.33 9.38 -21.01
CA ALA A 242 10.56 8.96 -22.17
C ALA A 242 10.18 7.48 -22.08
N GLU A 243 9.12 7.11 -22.80
CA GLU A 243 8.73 5.71 -23.00
C GLU A 243 9.79 4.90 -23.75
N ASP A 244 10.09 3.72 -23.22
CA ASP A 244 10.99 2.72 -23.76
C ASP A 244 10.20 1.56 -24.41
N GLU A 245 10.89 0.60 -25.02
CA GLU A 245 10.25 -0.52 -25.71
C GLU A 245 9.48 -1.44 -24.75
N THR A 246 10.03 -1.67 -23.56
CA THR A 246 9.41 -2.44 -22.48
C THR A 246 8.09 -1.81 -22.01
N SER A 247 8.09 -0.51 -21.72
CA SER A 247 6.89 0.21 -21.28
C SER A 247 5.84 0.35 -22.38
N ARG A 248 6.23 0.53 -23.66
CA ARG A 248 5.31 0.42 -24.80
C ARG A 248 4.69 -0.96 -24.94
N ALA A 249 5.45 -2.04 -24.77
CA ALA A 249 4.93 -3.41 -24.85
C ALA A 249 3.94 -3.72 -23.72
N ILE A 250 4.25 -3.30 -22.49
CA ILE A 250 3.33 -3.40 -21.34
C ILE A 250 2.03 -2.62 -21.61
N ALA A 251 2.14 -1.39 -22.13
CA ALA A 251 0.98 -0.58 -22.50
C ALA A 251 0.15 -1.22 -23.62
N ALA A 252 0.77 -1.84 -24.63
CA ALA A 252 0.08 -2.56 -25.69
C ALA A 252 -0.70 -3.77 -25.17
N ASN A 253 -0.07 -4.59 -24.30
CA ASN A 253 -0.73 -5.74 -23.66
C ASN A 253 -1.95 -5.31 -22.84
N LEU A 254 -1.84 -4.21 -22.08
CA LEU A 254 -2.92 -3.67 -21.28
C LEU A 254 -4.06 -3.05 -22.13
N ILE A 255 -3.72 -2.35 -23.21
CA ILE A 255 -4.72 -1.76 -24.13
C ILE A 255 -5.44 -2.85 -24.94
N GLU A 256 -4.80 -3.99 -25.25
CA GLU A 256 -5.49 -5.16 -25.81
C GLU A 256 -6.52 -5.69 -24.81
N PHE A 257 -6.14 -5.95 -23.56
CA PHE A 257 -7.06 -6.42 -22.52
C PHE A 257 -8.27 -5.50 -22.35
N LEU A 258 -8.07 -4.17 -22.28
CA LEU A 258 -9.18 -3.23 -22.19
C LEU A 258 -10.13 -3.32 -23.40
N LYS A 259 -9.60 -3.51 -24.62
CA LYS A 259 -10.42 -3.72 -25.83
C LYS A 259 -11.16 -5.06 -25.80
N HIS A 260 -10.53 -6.11 -25.27
CA HIS A 260 -11.13 -7.42 -25.08
C HIS A 260 -12.29 -7.36 -24.07
N GLU A 261 -12.13 -6.67 -22.94
CA GLU A 261 -13.21 -6.48 -21.96
C GLU A 261 -14.39 -5.67 -22.53
N VAL A 262 -14.12 -4.65 -23.34
CA VAL A 262 -15.18 -3.88 -24.05
C VAL A 262 -15.88 -4.75 -25.11
N LYS A 263 -15.13 -5.48 -25.94
CA LYS A 263 -15.66 -6.40 -26.96
C LYS A 263 -16.58 -7.48 -26.37
N HIS A 264 -16.32 -7.89 -25.13
CA HIS A 264 -17.14 -8.84 -24.39
C HIS A 264 -18.19 -8.20 -23.45
N GLY A 265 -18.41 -6.88 -23.52
CA GLY A 265 -19.44 -6.17 -22.76
C GLY A 265 -19.19 -6.13 -21.25
N ARG A 266 -17.95 -6.36 -20.79
CA ARG A 266 -17.55 -6.28 -19.37
C ARG A 266 -17.10 -4.88 -18.96
N LEU A 267 -16.69 -4.05 -19.93
CA LEU A 267 -16.53 -2.60 -19.85
C LEU A 267 -17.36 -1.90 -20.94
N PRO A 268 -17.76 -0.63 -20.75
CA PRO A 268 -18.37 0.19 -21.81
C PRO A 268 -17.30 0.75 -22.76
N GLU A 269 -17.71 1.23 -23.94
CA GLU A 269 -16.80 1.76 -24.98
C GLU A 269 -15.95 2.95 -24.53
N ASN A 270 -16.45 3.75 -23.58
CA ASN A 270 -15.75 4.89 -22.97
C ASN A 270 -14.94 4.51 -21.70
N LEU A 271 -14.80 3.20 -21.42
CA LEU A 271 -14.23 2.63 -20.20
C LEU A 271 -14.91 3.16 -18.91
N LEU A 272 -14.29 2.87 -17.77
CA LEU A 272 -14.65 3.43 -16.47
C LEU A 272 -13.52 4.36 -16.00
N PRO A 273 -13.72 5.23 -14.99
CA PRO A 273 -12.73 6.23 -14.61
C PRO A 273 -11.36 5.60 -14.29
N ILE A 274 -10.30 6.15 -14.87
CA ILE A 274 -8.97 5.54 -14.81
C ILE A 274 -8.15 6.16 -13.67
N GLN A 275 -7.53 5.32 -12.85
CA GLN A 275 -6.38 5.66 -12.00
C GLN A 275 -5.11 5.11 -12.64
N SER A 276 -4.05 5.90 -12.63
CA SER A 276 -2.71 5.44 -12.97
C SER A 276 -1.73 5.98 -11.94
N GLY A 277 -0.80 5.15 -11.47
CA GLY A 277 0.31 5.59 -10.62
C GLY A 277 1.26 6.53 -11.36
N ILE A 278 2.31 6.99 -10.68
CA ILE A 278 3.42 7.68 -11.35
C ILE A 278 4.26 6.63 -12.09
N GLY A 279 4.85 6.91 -13.26
CA GLY A 279 5.96 6.07 -13.80
C GLY A 279 6.21 6.12 -15.30
N ASN A 280 7.25 5.40 -15.76
CA ASN A 280 7.51 5.20 -17.21
C ASN A 280 6.37 4.40 -17.85
N ILE A 281 5.99 3.28 -17.22
CA ILE A 281 4.89 2.42 -17.67
C ILE A 281 3.56 3.18 -17.64
N ALA A 282 3.26 3.88 -16.54
CA ALA A 282 2.05 4.71 -16.43
C ALA A 282 1.95 5.76 -17.55
N ASN A 283 3.04 6.49 -17.82
CA ASN A 283 3.09 7.44 -18.94
C ASN A 283 2.90 6.75 -20.30
N ALA A 284 3.47 5.57 -20.54
CA ALA A 284 3.27 4.81 -21.78
C ALA A 284 1.82 4.29 -21.93
N VAL A 285 1.17 3.90 -20.83
CA VAL A 285 -0.25 3.51 -20.82
C VAL A 285 -1.14 4.71 -21.16
N VAL A 286 -0.95 5.85 -20.51
CA VAL A 286 -1.74 7.08 -20.76
C VAL A 286 -1.46 7.63 -22.17
N GLY A 287 -0.20 7.61 -22.63
CA GLY A 287 0.17 7.97 -24.00
C GLY A 287 -0.42 7.02 -25.04
N GLY A 288 -0.46 5.72 -24.75
CA GLY A 288 -1.16 4.72 -25.57
C GLY A 288 -2.65 4.99 -25.70
N LEU A 289 -3.31 5.41 -24.62
CA LEU A 289 -4.72 5.85 -24.60
C LEU A 289 -4.95 7.18 -25.35
N ALA A 290 -3.94 8.07 -25.41
CA ALA A 290 -4.00 9.30 -26.20
C ALA A 290 -3.81 9.01 -27.69
N SER A 291 -2.97 8.03 -28.03
CA SER A 291 -2.76 7.59 -29.40
C SER A 291 -4.05 7.07 -30.04
N GLY A 292 -4.27 7.41 -31.32
CA GLY A 292 -5.44 6.95 -32.07
C GLY A 292 -5.54 5.43 -32.23
N GLY A 293 -4.47 4.68 -31.90
CA GLY A 293 -4.45 3.22 -31.94
C GLY A 293 -5.27 2.55 -30.82
N ALA A 294 -5.50 3.21 -29.68
CA ALA A 294 -6.41 2.70 -28.64
C ALA A 294 -7.89 2.91 -29.04
N ASN A 295 -8.22 4.09 -29.58
CA ASN A 295 -9.54 4.53 -30.01
C ASN A 295 -10.65 4.50 -28.93
N PHE A 296 -10.30 4.51 -27.65
CA PHE A 296 -11.25 4.87 -26.60
C PHE A 296 -11.52 6.39 -26.62
N LYS A 297 -12.75 6.80 -26.30
CA LYS A 297 -13.24 8.18 -26.34
C LYS A 297 -14.08 8.46 -25.09
N ASN A 298 -14.29 9.74 -24.78
CA ASN A 298 -15.06 10.17 -23.60
C ASN A 298 -14.55 9.54 -22.30
N LEU A 299 -13.22 9.35 -22.23
CA LEU A 299 -12.53 8.86 -21.05
C LEU A 299 -12.71 9.86 -19.90
N LYS A 300 -12.75 9.33 -18.69
CA LYS A 300 -12.66 10.12 -17.46
C LYS A 300 -11.55 9.57 -16.57
N VAL A 301 -11.00 10.43 -15.74
CA VAL A 301 -9.90 10.09 -14.83
C VAL A 301 -10.31 10.37 -13.40
N TRP A 302 -10.07 9.38 -12.53
CA TRP A 302 -10.20 9.50 -11.09
C TRP A 302 -8.94 8.89 -10.49
N THR A 303 -7.93 9.73 -10.28
CA THR A 303 -6.57 9.30 -9.95
C THR A 303 -6.09 9.99 -8.67
N GLU A 304 -4.88 9.66 -8.24
CA GLU A 304 -4.16 10.38 -7.20
C GLU A 304 -3.39 11.58 -7.79
N VAL A 305 -2.67 11.35 -8.90
CA VAL A 305 -1.71 12.29 -9.50
C VAL A 305 -1.94 12.42 -11.00
N LEU A 306 -1.83 13.65 -11.52
CA LEU A 306 -1.75 13.91 -12.96
C LEU A 306 -0.31 14.17 -13.39
N GLN A 307 0.08 13.53 -14.49
CA GLN A 307 1.37 13.68 -15.17
C GLN A 307 1.19 14.29 -16.57
N ASP A 308 2.29 14.70 -17.21
CA ASP A 308 2.29 15.41 -18.50
C ASP A 308 1.58 14.62 -19.61
N SER A 309 1.62 13.28 -19.55
CA SER A 309 0.89 12.37 -20.45
C SER A 309 -0.64 12.60 -20.44
N PHE A 310 -1.21 13.13 -19.35
CA PHE A 310 -2.61 13.53 -19.29
C PHE A 310 -2.91 14.82 -20.07
N LEU A 311 -1.92 15.71 -20.26
CA LEU A 311 -2.06 16.87 -21.16
C LEU A 311 -2.16 16.40 -22.62
N ASP A 312 -1.35 15.39 -23.00
CA ASP A 312 -1.45 14.76 -24.33
C ASP A 312 -2.79 14.02 -24.51
N LEU A 313 -3.29 13.39 -23.45
CA LEU A 313 -4.61 12.75 -23.44
C LEU A 313 -5.77 13.78 -23.54
N PHE A 314 -5.69 14.94 -22.89
CA PHE A 314 -6.61 16.05 -23.12
C PHE A 314 -6.50 16.60 -24.56
N ASP A 315 -5.29 16.72 -25.09
CA ASP A 315 -5.05 17.31 -26.41
C ASP A 315 -5.48 16.40 -27.56
N SER A 316 -5.44 15.07 -27.37
CA SER A 316 -6.03 14.10 -28.29
C SER A 316 -7.56 14.21 -28.43
N GLY A 317 -8.22 14.88 -27.47
CA GLY A 317 -9.67 14.92 -27.37
C GLY A 317 -10.31 13.63 -26.84
N ASN A 318 -9.52 12.66 -26.36
CA ASN A 318 -10.05 11.40 -25.81
C ASN A 318 -10.55 11.53 -24.37
N LEU A 319 -10.05 12.52 -23.61
CA LEU A 319 -10.37 12.78 -22.19
C LEU A 319 -11.30 13.98 -22.01
N ASP A 320 -12.44 13.72 -21.35
CA ASP A 320 -13.45 14.73 -21.04
C ASP A 320 -13.13 15.46 -19.74
N PHE A 321 -12.80 14.73 -18.66
CA PHE A 321 -12.61 15.30 -17.32
C PHE A 321 -11.66 14.46 -16.45
N ALA A 322 -10.87 15.11 -15.57
CA ALA A 322 -9.98 14.45 -14.62
C ALA A 322 -10.05 15.02 -13.20
N THR A 323 -10.24 14.13 -12.21
CA THR A 323 -10.05 14.42 -10.77
C THR A 323 -8.73 13.82 -10.26
N ALA A 324 -8.03 14.57 -9.41
CA ALA A 324 -6.81 14.14 -8.68
C ALA A 324 -6.72 14.77 -7.28
N THR A 325 -5.65 14.49 -6.53
CA THR A 325 -5.20 15.31 -5.37
C THR A 325 -3.98 16.18 -5.71
N SER A 326 -3.26 15.86 -6.79
CA SER A 326 -2.04 16.57 -7.20
C SER A 326 -1.83 16.65 -8.73
N ILE A 327 -1.33 17.78 -9.21
CA ILE A 327 -0.85 18.00 -10.59
C ILE A 327 0.68 18.07 -10.55
N ARG A 328 1.36 17.05 -11.07
CA ARG A 328 2.82 16.88 -10.91
C ARG A 328 3.56 16.78 -12.25
N PHE A 329 3.35 17.79 -13.09
CA PHE A 329 3.99 17.92 -14.40
C PHE A 329 5.50 18.20 -14.30
N SER A 330 6.23 17.98 -15.39
CA SER A 330 7.57 18.53 -15.59
C SER A 330 7.54 20.06 -15.71
N PRO A 331 8.70 20.76 -15.68
CA PRO A 331 8.74 22.20 -15.93
C PRO A 331 8.09 22.62 -17.26
N ASP A 332 8.32 21.86 -18.34
CA ASP A 332 7.74 22.13 -19.67
C ASP A 332 6.23 21.82 -19.70
N GLY A 333 5.80 20.77 -18.99
CA GLY A 333 4.38 20.44 -18.82
C GLY A 333 3.61 21.50 -18.01
N PHE A 334 4.24 22.08 -16.99
CA PHE A 334 3.69 23.24 -16.27
C PHE A 334 3.63 24.49 -17.16
N HIS A 335 4.65 24.76 -17.98
CA HIS A 335 4.62 25.86 -18.95
C HIS A 335 3.42 25.74 -19.90
N ARG A 336 3.29 24.58 -20.56
CA ARG A 336 2.15 24.25 -21.44
C ARG A 336 0.80 24.33 -20.74
N PHE A 337 0.71 23.86 -19.49
CA PHE A 337 -0.50 23.94 -18.68
C PHE A 337 -0.92 25.38 -18.38
N TYR A 338 0.02 26.26 -18.03
CA TYR A 338 -0.25 27.67 -17.74
C TYR A 338 -0.57 28.49 -19.01
N GLU A 339 0.12 28.23 -20.13
CA GLU A 339 -0.18 28.86 -21.43
C GLU A 339 -1.58 28.51 -21.97
N ASN A 340 -2.12 27.35 -21.57
CA ASN A 340 -3.41 26.83 -22.04
C ASN A 340 -4.43 26.69 -20.90
N TRP A 341 -4.32 27.53 -19.85
CA TRP A 341 -5.11 27.43 -18.63
C TRP A 341 -6.61 27.28 -18.87
N ASP A 342 -7.20 28.17 -19.68
CA ASP A 342 -8.64 28.20 -19.97
C ASP A 342 -9.15 26.95 -20.71
N ARG A 343 -8.23 26.18 -21.33
CA ARG A 343 -8.54 24.93 -22.03
C ARG A 343 -8.52 23.71 -21.11
N TYR A 344 -7.61 23.70 -20.13
CA TYR A 344 -7.43 22.57 -19.21
C TYR A 344 -8.20 22.74 -17.91
N ALA A 345 -8.19 23.92 -17.29
CA ALA A 345 -8.73 24.14 -15.94
C ALA A 345 -10.24 23.83 -15.81
N PRO A 346 -11.12 24.13 -16.79
CA PRO A 346 -12.54 23.74 -16.72
C PRO A 346 -12.79 22.21 -16.75
N LYS A 347 -11.78 21.41 -17.10
CA LYS A 347 -11.83 19.94 -17.17
C LYS A 347 -11.11 19.24 -16.01
N LEU A 348 -10.68 20.00 -15.02
CA LEU A 348 -9.80 19.54 -13.93
C LEU A 348 -10.41 19.81 -12.56
N LEU A 349 -10.11 18.92 -11.61
CA LEU A 349 -10.55 19.04 -10.22
C LEU A 349 -9.54 18.45 -9.24
N LEU A 350 -9.23 19.19 -8.18
CA LEU A 350 -8.32 18.78 -7.12
C LEU A 350 -9.05 18.66 -5.78
N ARG A 351 -8.99 17.47 -5.18
CA ARG A 351 -9.66 17.12 -3.91
C ARG A 351 -8.64 16.71 -2.87
N SER A 352 -9.00 16.67 -1.59
CA SER A 352 -8.09 16.11 -0.57
C SER A 352 -7.85 14.62 -0.82
N GLN A 353 -6.70 14.11 -0.37
CA GLN A 353 -6.33 12.70 -0.56
C GLN A 353 -7.33 11.73 0.09
N GLN A 354 -8.01 12.16 1.15
CA GLN A 354 -9.10 11.41 1.78
C GLN A 354 -10.29 11.18 0.84
N VAL A 355 -10.53 12.11 -0.10
CA VAL A 355 -11.62 12.02 -1.09
C VAL A 355 -11.14 11.31 -2.35
N SER A 356 -10.02 11.73 -2.95
CA SER A 356 -9.50 11.11 -4.19
C SER A 356 -9.21 9.62 -4.01
N ASN A 357 -8.68 9.23 -2.85
CA ASN A 357 -8.32 7.85 -2.55
C ASN A 357 -9.43 7.12 -1.77
N SER A 358 -10.64 7.68 -1.66
CA SER A 358 -11.72 7.10 -0.83
C SER A 358 -12.20 5.74 -1.36
N PRO A 359 -12.12 4.64 -0.58
CA PRO A 359 -12.64 3.33 -0.99
C PRO A 359 -14.14 3.34 -1.34
N GLU A 360 -14.93 4.21 -0.70
CA GLU A 360 -16.35 4.42 -1.00
C GLU A 360 -16.55 4.90 -2.44
N ILE A 361 -15.75 5.87 -2.87
CA ILE A 361 -15.89 6.54 -4.17
C ILE A 361 -15.24 5.69 -5.28
N ILE A 362 -14.05 5.15 -5.04
CA ILE A 362 -13.33 4.29 -6.00
C ILE A 362 -14.21 3.09 -6.41
N ARG A 363 -14.85 2.45 -5.42
CA ARG A 363 -15.75 1.31 -5.65
C ARG A 363 -17.08 1.71 -6.30
N ARG A 364 -17.63 2.89 -5.97
CA ARG A 364 -18.87 3.39 -6.57
C ARG A 364 -18.69 3.79 -8.03
N LEU A 365 -17.60 4.47 -8.36
CA LEU A 365 -17.26 4.88 -9.73
C LEU A 365 -16.78 3.70 -10.59
N GLY A 366 -16.40 2.57 -9.96
CA GLY A 366 -15.87 1.40 -10.66
C GLY A 366 -14.53 1.69 -11.32
N VAL A 367 -13.63 2.38 -10.61
CA VAL A 367 -12.33 2.83 -11.15
C VAL A 367 -11.50 1.65 -11.68
N ILE A 368 -10.75 1.85 -12.76
CA ILE A 368 -9.71 0.91 -13.21
C ILE A 368 -8.40 1.35 -12.57
N GLY A 369 -7.82 0.52 -11.68
CA GLY A 369 -6.63 0.85 -10.90
C GLY A 369 -5.37 0.21 -11.47
N MET A 370 -4.32 1.01 -11.72
CA MET A 370 -3.10 0.58 -12.43
C MET A 370 -1.84 1.10 -11.74
N ASN A 371 -1.02 0.19 -11.19
CA ASN A 371 0.11 0.52 -10.32
C ASN A 371 1.36 -0.33 -10.62
N THR A 372 2.54 0.14 -10.18
CA THR A 372 3.84 -0.54 -10.38
C THR A 372 4.36 -1.13 -9.07
N PRO A 373 4.56 -2.46 -8.99
CA PRO A 373 5.24 -3.10 -7.87
C PRO A 373 6.77 -3.16 -8.07
N VAL A 374 7.48 -3.49 -6.99
CA VAL A 374 8.89 -3.93 -6.97
C VAL A 374 9.00 -5.34 -7.55
N GLU A 375 8.16 -6.25 -7.03
CA GLU A 375 8.07 -7.67 -7.39
C GLU A 375 6.64 -8.17 -7.14
N VAL A 376 6.22 -9.18 -7.92
CA VAL A 376 4.95 -9.91 -7.79
C VAL A 376 5.29 -11.39 -7.68
N ASP A 377 4.60 -12.15 -6.86
CA ASP A 377 4.82 -13.60 -6.80
C ASP A 377 3.88 -14.40 -7.71
N ILE A 378 4.19 -15.69 -7.87
CA ILE A 378 3.42 -16.61 -8.69
C ILE A 378 1.97 -16.78 -8.22
N TYR A 379 1.61 -16.37 -6.99
CA TYR A 379 0.24 -16.44 -6.48
C TYR A 379 -0.53 -15.13 -6.61
N ALA A 380 0.13 -14.07 -7.09
CA ALA A 380 -0.36 -12.70 -7.20
C ALA A 380 -0.42 -11.92 -5.88
N HIS A 381 0.49 -12.19 -4.93
CA HIS A 381 0.85 -11.16 -3.96
C HIS A 381 1.77 -10.14 -4.62
N ALA A 382 1.81 -8.90 -4.11
CA ALA A 382 2.72 -7.87 -4.61
C ALA A 382 3.44 -7.11 -3.47
N ASN A 383 4.70 -6.80 -3.75
CA ASN A 383 5.56 -5.93 -2.98
C ASN A 383 5.67 -4.59 -3.72
N SER A 384 5.25 -3.50 -3.09
CA SER A 384 5.32 -2.13 -3.60
C SER A 384 6.37 -1.29 -2.85
N THR A 385 6.79 -1.68 -1.64
CA THR A 385 7.53 -0.80 -0.73
C THR A 385 8.93 -1.26 -0.35
N CYS A 386 9.15 -2.55 -0.09
CA CYS A 386 10.29 -3.02 0.69
C CYS A 386 11.18 -3.98 -0.11
N VAL A 387 12.25 -3.44 -0.71
CA VAL A 387 13.27 -4.25 -1.41
C VAL A 387 13.94 -5.19 -0.41
N MET A 388 14.06 -6.47 -0.78
CA MET A 388 14.64 -7.51 0.07
C MET A 388 13.95 -7.57 1.46
N GLY A 389 12.63 -7.43 1.47
CA GLY A 389 11.74 -7.53 2.64
C GLY A 389 11.92 -6.46 3.72
N SER A 390 12.85 -5.51 3.55
CA SER A 390 13.35 -4.69 4.65
C SER A 390 13.76 -3.27 4.26
N ARG A 391 14.20 -3.03 3.01
CA ARG A 391 14.63 -1.71 2.57
C ARG A 391 13.48 -0.94 1.92
N MET A 392 12.89 -0.03 2.69
CA MET A 392 11.84 0.90 2.26
C MET A 392 12.32 1.80 1.11
N LEU A 393 11.54 1.87 0.03
CA LEU A 393 11.75 2.80 -1.08
C LEU A 393 11.13 4.18 -0.79
N ASN A 394 9.79 4.25 -0.83
CA ASN A 394 9.01 5.49 -0.74
C ASN A 394 7.90 5.42 0.33
N GLY A 395 7.11 4.34 0.29
CA GLY A 395 5.91 4.07 1.09
C GLY A 395 4.75 3.58 0.22
N LEU A 396 3.75 2.91 0.82
CA LEU A 396 2.61 2.26 0.15
C LEU A 396 1.84 3.17 -0.82
N GLY A 397 1.69 4.45 -0.44
CA GLY A 397 0.91 5.42 -1.21
C GLY A 397 -0.58 5.05 -1.30
N GLY A 398 -1.27 5.52 -2.34
CA GLY A 398 -2.65 5.12 -2.62
C GLY A 398 -2.80 3.76 -3.29
N SER A 399 -1.72 3.03 -3.58
CA SER A 399 -1.77 1.79 -4.38
C SER A 399 -2.82 0.79 -3.85
N ALA A 400 -2.80 0.49 -2.55
CA ALA A 400 -3.78 -0.39 -1.91
C ALA A 400 -5.16 0.26 -1.68
N ASP A 401 -5.26 1.60 -1.58
CA ASP A 401 -6.58 2.29 -1.57
C ASP A 401 -7.35 2.01 -2.87
N PHE A 402 -6.65 2.12 -4.00
CA PHE A 402 -7.19 1.82 -5.31
C PHE A 402 -7.39 0.32 -5.52
N LEU A 403 -6.36 -0.52 -5.35
CA LEU A 403 -6.43 -1.95 -5.70
C LEU A 403 -7.42 -2.75 -4.85
N ARG A 404 -7.63 -2.43 -3.56
CA ARG A 404 -8.69 -3.04 -2.72
C ARG A 404 -10.11 -2.67 -3.17
N SER A 405 -10.27 -1.56 -3.89
CA SER A 405 -11.56 -0.87 -4.07
C SER A 405 -12.00 -0.76 -5.53
N SER A 406 -11.15 -1.09 -6.49
CA SER A 406 -11.36 -0.85 -7.92
C SER A 406 -12.39 -1.82 -8.55
N LYS A 407 -12.69 -1.60 -9.83
CA LYS A 407 -13.40 -2.56 -10.71
C LYS A 407 -12.45 -3.58 -11.33
N TYR A 408 -11.24 -3.17 -11.69
CA TYR A 408 -10.14 -4.03 -12.16
C TYR A 408 -8.82 -3.53 -11.60
N SER A 409 -8.18 -4.39 -10.79
CA SER A 409 -6.97 -4.09 -10.05
C SER A 409 -5.76 -4.69 -10.74
N ILE A 410 -4.93 -3.82 -11.31
CA ILE A 410 -3.89 -4.17 -12.28
C ILE A 410 -2.51 -3.77 -11.76
N MET A 411 -1.60 -4.73 -11.68
CA MET A 411 -0.17 -4.50 -11.44
C MET A 411 0.61 -4.63 -12.74
N HIS A 412 1.47 -3.66 -13.03
CA HIS A 412 2.31 -3.64 -14.23
C HIS A 412 3.80 -3.39 -13.91
N THR A 413 4.69 -4.23 -14.44
CA THR A 413 6.15 -4.17 -14.18
C THR A 413 6.91 -4.72 -15.40
N PRO A 414 8.18 -4.34 -15.64
CA PRO A 414 9.06 -5.16 -16.47
C PRO A 414 9.15 -6.57 -15.85
N SER A 415 9.28 -7.62 -16.66
CA SER A 415 9.42 -9.00 -16.14
C SER A 415 10.75 -9.25 -15.43
N SER A 416 11.78 -8.47 -15.78
CA SER A 416 13.09 -8.47 -15.14
C SER A 416 13.75 -7.08 -15.15
N ARG A 417 14.79 -6.89 -14.34
CA ARG A 417 15.56 -5.64 -14.21
C ARG A 417 17.08 -5.95 -14.21
N PRO A 418 17.94 -5.05 -14.74
CA PRO A 418 19.39 -5.27 -14.81
C PRO A 418 20.10 -5.10 -13.46
N THR A 419 21.21 -5.83 -13.29
CA THR A 419 22.21 -5.61 -12.22
C THR A 419 23.54 -5.10 -12.82
N LYS A 420 24.62 -5.07 -12.02
CA LYS A 420 25.96 -4.66 -12.49
C LYS A 420 26.58 -5.68 -13.46
N THR A 421 26.11 -6.91 -13.38
CA THR A 421 26.77 -8.12 -13.93
C THR A 421 25.86 -8.91 -14.86
N ASP A 422 24.55 -8.65 -14.84
CA ASP A 422 23.56 -9.41 -15.59
C ASP A 422 22.43 -8.47 -16.10
N PRO A 423 22.19 -8.36 -17.43
CA PRO A 423 21.20 -7.45 -18.00
C PRO A 423 19.75 -7.76 -17.58
N THR A 424 19.47 -8.98 -17.12
CA THR A 424 18.15 -9.44 -16.66
C THR A 424 18.29 -10.09 -15.28
N GLY A 425 19.24 -9.63 -14.46
CA GLY A 425 19.65 -10.28 -13.21
C GLY A 425 18.71 -10.15 -12.00
N VAL A 426 17.60 -9.44 -12.11
CA VAL A 426 16.52 -9.43 -11.11
C VAL A 426 15.25 -9.87 -11.80
N SER A 427 14.56 -10.90 -11.30
CA SER A 427 13.19 -11.20 -11.72
C SER A 427 12.21 -10.29 -10.97
N CYS A 428 11.21 -9.78 -11.66
CA CYS A 428 10.04 -9.17 -11.00
C CYS A 428 8.89 -10.15 -10.80
N ILE A 429 8.99 -11.38 -11.32
CA ILE A 429 8.11 -12.50 -10.96
C ILE A 429 8.92 -13.46 -10.08
N VAL A 430 8.52 -13.64 -8.82
CA VAL A 430 9.29 -14.39 -7.81
C VAL A 430 8.49 -15.56 -7.22
N PRO A 431 9.14 -16.55 -6.56
CA PRO A 431 8.42 -17.67 -5.95
C PRO A 431 7.52 -17.23 -4.79
N MET A 432 7.93 -16.21 -4.05
CA MET A 432 7.22 -15.57 -2.94
C MET A 432 7.72 -14.13 -2.81
N CYS A 433 6.84 -13.17 -2.57
CA CYS A 433 7.26 -11.78 -2.31
C CYS A 433 7.99 -11.65 -0.97
N THR A 434 9.05 -10.85 -0.91
CA THR A 434 9.80 -10.61 0.34
C THR A 434 9.09 -9.68 1.31
N HIS A 435 8.10 -8.93 0.83
CA HIS A 435 7.14 -8.14 1.60
C HIS A 435 5.80 -8.14 0.86
N ILE A 436 4.67 -8.01 1.57
CA ILE A 436 3.33 -8.07 0.96
C ILE A 436 2.58 -6.78 1.29
N ASP A 437 2.45 -5.91 0.29
CA ASP A 437 1.67 -4.67 0.35
C ASP A 437 0.23 -4.87 -0.17
N GLN A 438 0.05 -5.80 -1.11
CA GLN A 438 -1.25 -6.23 -1.64
C GLN A 438 -1.29 -7.75 -1.72
N THR A 439 -2.39 -8.37 -1.29
CA THR A 439 -2.52 -9.84 -1.32
C THR A 439 -3.10 -10.33 -2.63
N GLU A 440 -3.09 -11.64 -2.85
CA GLU A 440 -3.74 -12.32 -3.97
C GLU A 440 -5.25 -12.00 -4.11
N HIS A 441 -5.91 -11.57 -3.02
CA HIS A 441 -7.30 -11.10 -3.03
C HIS A 441 -7.48 -9.72 -3.69
N ASP A 442 -6.40 -8.95 -3.89
CA ASP A 442 -6.43 -7.54 -4.33
C ASP A 442 -6.11 -7.35 -5.81
N LEU A 443 -5.63 -8.39 -6.51
CA LEU A 443 -5.13 -8.30 -7.88
C LEU A 443 -5.99 -9.14 -8.83
N ASP A 444 -6.51 -8.50 -9.88
CA ASP A 444 -7.24 -9.13 -10.98
C ASP A 444 -6.30 -9.51 -12.15
N VAL A 445 -5.28 -8.68 -12.40
CA VAL A 445 -4.44 -8.76 -13.60
C VAL A 445 -2.99 -8.38 -13.32
N ILE A 446 -2.05 -9.20 -13.79
CA ILE A 446 -0.61 -8.89 -13.82
C ILE A 446 -0.18 -8.66 -15.29
N VAL A 447 0.62 -7.62 -15.55
CA VAL A 447 1.09 -7.28 -16.91
C VAL A 447 2.60 -7.06 -16.93
N THR A 448 3.29 -7.67 -17.90
CA THR A 448 4.69 -7.37 -18.24
C THR A 448 4.85 -7.22 -19.76
N GLU A 449 6.06 -6.96 -20.24
CA GLU A 449 6.34 -6.90 -21.69
C GLU A 449 6.20 -8.27 -22.36
N GLN A 450 6.29 -9.36 -21.59
CA GLN A 450 6.13 -10.74 -22.06
C GLN A 450 4.65 -11.10 -22.34
N GLY A 451 3.72 -10.41 -21.68
CA GLY A 451 2.29 -10.70 -21.78
C GLY A 451 1.48 -10.27 -20.56
N LEU A 452 0.30 -10.88 -20.43
CA LEU A 452 -0.70 -10.54 -19.43
C LEU A 452 -1.28 -11.82 -18.82
N ALA A 453 -1.39 -11.84 -17.49
CA ALA A 453 -2.02 -12.88 -16.70
C ALA A 453 -3.30 -12.33 -16.06
N ASP A 454 -4.44 -12.77 -16.58
CA ASP A 454 -5.75 -12.58 -15.97
C ASP A 454 -5.95 -13.68 -14.90
N VAL A 455 -6.06 -13.28 -13.63
CA VAL A 455 -6.18 -14.20 -12.48
C VAL A 455 -7.59 -14.25 -11.89
N ARG A 456 -8.56 -13.59 -12.53
CA ARG A 456 -9.95 -13.49 -12.07
C ARG A 456 -10.62 -14.88 -12.02
N GLY A 457 -10.98 -15.30 -10.81
CA GLY A 457 -11.62 -16.60 -10.57
C GLY A 457 -10.66 -17.81 -10.53
N LEU A 458 -9.34 -17.61 -10.62
CA LEU A 458 -8.35 -18.68 -10.55
C LEU A 458 -7.90 -18.97 -9.09
N SER A 459 -7.73 -20.26 -8.76
CA SER A 459 -7.07 -20.69 -7.53
C SER A 459 -5.55 -20.47 -7.59
N PRO A 460 -4.82 -20.41 -6.45
CA PRO A 460 -3.37 -20.12 -6.44
C PRO A 460 -2.55 -20.96 -7.43
N LYS A 461 -2.84 -22.26 -7.55
CA LYS A 461 -2.14 -23.19 -8.46
C LYS A 461 -2.46 -22.99 -9.93
N GLU A 462 -3.55 -22.31 -10.26
CA GLU A 462 -3.87 -21.88 -11.63
C GLU A 462 -3.23 -20.53 -11.91
N ARG A 463 -3.23 -19.62 -10.93
CA ARG A 463 -2.54 -18.32 -10.99
C ARG A 463 -1.05 -18.50 -11.29
N ALA A 464 -0.36 -19.37 -10.56
CA ALA A 464 1.06 -19.66 -10.78
C ALA A 464 1.35 -20.12 -12.21
N ARG A 465 0.55 -21.07 -12.72
CA ARG A 465 0.67 -21.57 -14.10
C ARG A 465 0.47 -20.47 -15.14
N VAL A 466 -0.44 -19.52 -14.90
CA VAL A 466 -0.69 -18.42 -15.84
C VAL A 466 0.37 -17.31 -15.71
N ILE A 467 0.71 -16.88 -14.50
CA ILE A 467 1.71 -15.82 -14.22
C ILE A 467 3.09 -16.23 -14.72
N ILE A 468 3.56 -17.44 -14.41
CA ILE A 468 4.86 -17.93 -14.90
C ILE A 468 4.86 -17.95 -16.44
N LYS A 469 3.80 -18.51 -17.05
CA LYS A 469 3.70 -18.66 -18.52
C LYS A 469 3.48 -17.35 -19.30
N LYS A 470 2.98 -16.29 -18.66
CA LYS A 470 2.57 -15.04 -19.33
C LYS A 470 3.36 -13.80 -18.94
N CYS A 471 3.95 -13.78 -17.75
CA CYS A 471 4.52 -12.56 -17.18
C CYS A 471 6.00 -12.69 -16.79
N ALA A 472 6.50 -13.89 -16.50
CA ALA A 472 7.91 -14.08 -16.16
C ALA A 472 8.83 -13.96 -17.38
N HIS A 473 10.05 -13.44 -17.18
CA HIS A 473 11.07 -13.36 -18.23
C HIS A 473 11.48 -14.79 -18.67
N PRO A 474 11.78 -15.06 -19.96
CA PRO A 474 12.20 -16.38 -20.43
C PRO A 474 13.34 -17.02 -19.63
N ASP A 475 14.32 -16.23 -19.18
CA ASP A 475 15.42 -16.70 -18.31
C ASP A 475 14.95 -17.30 -16.97
N TYR A 476 13.79 -16.85 -16.46
CA TYR A 476 13.24 -17.24 -15.16
C TYR A 476 12.09 -18.23 -15.24
N VAL A 477 11.46 -18.43 -16.42
CA VAL A 477 10.38 -19.42 -16.59
C VAL A 477 10.81 -20.82 -16.11
N PRO A 478 11.94 -21.42 -16.55
CA PRO A 478 12.35 -22.75 -16.09
C PRO A 478 12.66 -22.81 -14.59
N ILE A 479 13.17 -21.71 -14.02
CA ILE A 479 13.52 -21.60 -12.60
C ILE A 479 12.24 -21.60 -11.74
N LEU A 480 11.23 -20.83 -12.16
CA LEU A 480 9.94 -20.75 -11.47
C LEU A 480 9.09 -22.02 -11.67
N GLU A 481 9.15 -22.64 -12.85
CA GLU A 481 8.47 -23.93 -13.11
C GLU A 481 9.04 -25.06 -12.25
N ASP A 482 10.38 -25.18 -12.09
CA ASP A 482 10.96 -26.22 -11.21
C ASP A 482 10.55 -26.04 -9.76
N TYR A 483 10.61 -24.79 -9.23
CA TYR A 483 10.13 -24.47 -7.88
C TYR A 483 8.66 -24.85 -7.71
N PHE A 484 7.79 -24.39 -8.61
CA PHE A 484 6.35 -24.59 -8.48
C PHE A 484 5.97 -26.06 -8.60
N ASN A 485 6.56 -26.80 -9.55
CA ASN A 485 6.31 -28.24 -9.71
C ASN A 485 6.79 -29.04 -8.49
N LYS A 486 7.97 -28.73 -7.93
CA LYS A 486 8.47 -29.38 -6.71
C LYS A 486 7.64 -29.01 -5.48
N ALA A 487 7.23 -27.75 -5.35
CA ALA A 487 6.35 -27.29 -4.28
C ALA A 487 4.99 -27.99 -4.34
N GLU A 488 4.35 -28.01 -5.51
CA GLU A 488 3.04 -28.65 -5.71
C GLU A 488 3.10 -30.15 -5.38
N PHE A 489 4.12 -30.86 -5.85
CA PHE A 489 4.35 -32.28 -5.52
C PHE A 489 4.48 -32.50 -3.99
N GLU A 490 5.36 -31.76 -3.31
CA GLU A 490 5.59 -31.94 -1.88
C GLU A 490 4.40 -31.53 -1.00
N CYS A 491 3.71 -30.44 -1.36
CA CYS A 491 2.54 -29.97 -0.62
C CYS A 491 1.32 -30.86 -0.86
N LEU A 492 1.07 -31.35 -2.08
CA LEU A 492 -0.02 -32.31 -2.33
C LEU A 492 0.20 -33.61 -1.55
N ARG A 493 1.44 -34.14 -1.54
CA ARG A 493 1.82 -35.35 -0.78
C ARG A 493 1.57 -35.22 0.73
N LYS A 494 1.57 -33.99 1.26
CA LYS A 494 1.36 -33.67 2.69
C LYS A 494 -0.06 -33.16 3.01
N GLY A 495 -0.93 -33.00 2.01
CA GLY A 495 -2.26 -32.42 2.17
C GLY A 495 -2.28 -30.88 2.30
N TRP A 496 -1.18 -30.20 1.99
CA TRP A 496 -1.01 -28.73 2.09
C TRP A 496 -1.16 -28.02 0.73
N GLY A 497 -1.66 -28.70 -0.30
CA GLY A 497 -1.66 -28.25 -1.69
C GLY A 497 -2.76 -27.26 -2.09
N HIS A 498 -3.08 -26.27 -1.26
CA HIS A 498 -3.90 -25.11 -1.66
C HIS A 498 -3.02 -24.08 -2.37
N GLU A 499 -1.99 -23.60 -1.68
CA GLU A 499 -0.96 -22.69 -2.17
C GLU A 499 0.43 -23.30 -1.87
N PRO A 500 1.04 -23.99 -2.85
CA PRO A 500 2.28 -24.74 -2.60
C PRO A 500 3.53 -23.87 -2.40
N HIS A 501 4.16 -23.97 -1.22
CA HIS A 501 5.45 -23.34 -0.95
C HIS A 501 6.48 -24.30 -0.37
N LEU A 502 7.73 -24.14 -0.83
CA LEU A 502 8.93 -24.68 -0.19
C LEU A 502 9.54 -23.57 0.66
N LEU A 503 9.02 -23.39 1.89
CA LEU A 503 9.34 -22.22 2.75
C LEU A 503 10.85 -21.96 2.92
N TRP A 504 11.66 -23.01 3.02
CA TRP A 504 13.11 -22.91 3.17
C TRP A 504 13.86 -22.51 1.89
N ASN A 505 13.19 -22.56 0.73
CA ASN A 505 13.73 -22.22 -0.58
C ASN A 505 13.06 -20.96 -1.20
N SER A 506 11.91 -20.50 -0.68
CA SER A 506 11.12 -19.40 -1.27
C SER A 506 11.91 -18.12 -1.61
N PHE A 507 13.01 -17.87 -0.89
CA PHE A 507 13.85 -16.68 -1.06
C PHE A 507 15.28 -17.00 -1.58
N ASP A 508 15.55 -18.19 -2.10
CA ASP A 508 16.89 -18.53 -2.63
C ASP A 508 17.29 -17.63 -3.81
N MET A 509 16.33 -17.21 -4.65
CA MET A 509 16.58 -16.24 -5.72
C MET A 509 17.08 -14.89 -5.16
N HIS A 510 16.44 -14.38 -4.09
CA HIS A 510 16.85 -13.16 -3.40
C HIS A 510 18.21 -13.32 -2.71
N LYS A 511 18.45 -14.46 -2.05
CA LYS A 511 19.74 -14.81 -1.46
C LYS A 511 20.86 -14.82 -2.51
N HIS A 512 20.65 -15.50 -3.63
CA HIS A 512 21.61 -15.58 -4.74
C HIS A 512 21.85 -14.20 -5.40
N LEU A 513 20.84 -13.33 -5.44
CA LEU A 513 21.01 -11.93 -5.85
C LEU A 513 21.92 -11.14 -4.89
N ASN A 514 21.80 -11.36 -3.59
CA ASN A 514 22.67 -10.74 -2.58
C ASN A 514 24.09 -11.31 -2.57
N GLU A 515 24.26 -12.62 -2.80
CA GLU A 515 25.55 -13.31 -2.76
C GLU A 515 26.34 -13.23 -4.08
N HIS A 516 25.65 -13.22 -5.23
CA HIS A 516 26.25 -13.34 -6.57
C HIS A 516 25.81 -12.27 -7.57
N GLY A 517 24.86 -11.39 -7.22
CA GLY A 517 24.45 -10.28 -8.07
C GLY A 517 23.51 -10.64 -9.23
N THR A 518 22.87 -11.81 -9.17
CA THR A 518 21.75 -12.19 -10.05
C THR A 518 20.81 -13.16 -9.33
N MET A 519 19.50 -13.09 -9.59
CA MET A 519 18.52 -14.10 -9.14
C MET A 519 18.60 -15.42 -9.93
N LYS A 520 19.43 -15.52 -10.98
CA LYS A 520 19.51 -16.72 -11.83
C LYS A 520 20.22 -17.86 -11.10
N LEU A 521 19.43 -18.70 -10.44
CA LEU A 521 19.89 -19.94 -9.82
C LEU A 521 20.37 -20.93 -10.89
N PRO A 522 21.62 -21.44 -10.83
CA PRO A 522 22.09 -22.50 -11.74
C PRO A 522 21.32 -23.82 -11.56
N LYS A 523 20.85 -24.07 -10.34
CA LYS A 523 19.94 -25.15 -9.93
C LYS A 523 19.40 -24.83 -8.53
N TRP A 524 18.18 -25.28 -8.22
CA TRP A 524 17.65 -25.29 -6.85
C TRP A 524 18.34 -26.33 -5.96
N ASP A 525 18.65 -25.97 -4.70
CA ASP A 525 19.12 -26.91 -3.66
C ASP A 525 18.01 -27.23 -2.64
N TYR A 526 17.17 -28.19 -2.99
CA TYR A 526 16.15 -28.72 -2.10
C TYR A 526 16.73 -29.57 -0.93
N SER A 527 18.04 -29.90 -0.92
CA SER A 527 18.65 -30.72 0.15
C SER A 527 18.76 -29.98 1.49
N SER A 528 18.70 -28.65 1.47
CA SER A 528 18.73 -27.82 2.68
C SER A 528 17.57 -28.12 3.63
N ALA A 529 16.38 -28.44 3.09
CA ALA A 529 15.21 -28.81 3.89
C ALA A 529 15.38 -30.18 4.59
N GLU A 530 16.02 -31.15 3.93
CA GLU A 530 16.29 -32.47 4.51
C GLU A 530 17.38 -32.40 5.58
N LYS A 531 18.44 -31.63 5.32
CA LYS A 531 19.52 -31.38 6.30
C LYS A 531 18.99 -30.70 7.56
N ALA A 532 18.19 -29.64 7.44
CA ALA A 532 17.61 -28.95 8.60
C ALA A 532 16.81 -29.89 9.51
N ILE A 533 16.00 -30.79 8.93
CA ILE A 533 15.23 -31.80 9.68
C ILE A 533 16.16 -32.83 10.32
N SER A 534 17.18 -33.32 9.61
CA SER A 534 18.13 -34.30 10.15
C SER A 534 19.01 -33.73 11.29
N THR A 535 19.38 -32.44 11.22
CA THR A 535 20.16 -31.77 12.26
C THR A 535 19.36 -31.58 13.54
N ILE A 536 18.05 -31.33 13.46
CA ILE A 536 17.17 -31.27 14.64
C ILE A 536 17.04 -32.68 15.26
N ALA A 537 16.82 -33.71 14.44
CA ALA A 537 16.70 -35.09 14.92
C ALA A 537 17.99 -35.63 15.59
N ALA A 538 19.17 -35.07 15.27
CA ALA A 538 20.45 -35.44 15.86
C ALA A 538 20.78 -34.74 17.20
N VAL A 539 19.90 -33.88 17.71
CA VAL A 539 20.10 -33.15 18.98
C VAL A 539 19.32 -33.77 20.16
N ASP A 540 18.33 -34.63 19.89
CA ASP A 540 17.49 -35.27 20.90
C ASP A 540 18.05 -36.61 21.45
N ASP A 541 19.27 -37.00 21.08
CA ASP A 541 19.96 -38.16 21.69
C ASP A 541 20.44 -37.83 23.12
N PRO A 542 19.94 -38.50 24.18
CA PRO A 542 20.22 -38.11 25.56
C PRO A 542 21.61 -38.55 26.00
N VAL A 543 22.54 -37.60 26.14
CA VAL A 543 23.89 -37.82 26.69
C VAL A 543 23.81 -38.40 28.10
N SER A 544 24.16 -39.68 28.24
CA SER A 544 24.15 -40.39 29.52
C SER A 544 25.37 -40.04 30.38
N HIS A 545 25.22 -39.11 31.31
CA HIS A 545 26.19 -38.95 32.40
C HIS A 545 26.06 -40.08 33.43
N ASN A 546 27.12 -40.88 33.61
CA ASN A 546 27.73 -40.97 34.95
C ASN A 546 29.19 -41.42 34.91
N SER A 547 29.91 -41.14 36.00
CA SER A 547 31.36 -41.32 36.14
C SER A 547 31.71 -42.13 37.38
N GLN A 548 32.76 -42.97 37.33
CA GLN A 548 33.69 -43.17 38.46
C GLN A 548 34.96 -43.94 38.04
N GLU A 549 35.98 -43.93 38.92
CA GLU A 549 37.34 -44.39 38.64
C GLU A 549 37.69 -45.74 39.27
N SER A 550 38.81 -46.31 38.79
CA SER A 550 39.79 -47.13 39.52
C SER A 550 39.55 -48.65 39.74
N VAL A 551 40.43 -49.42 39.08
CA VAL A 551 41.23 -50.55 39.60
C VAL A 551 40.57 -51.57 40.55
N GLN A 552 40.34 -52.78 40.04
CA GLN A 552 40.95 -54.01 40.61
C GLN A 552 40.96 -55.17 39.61
N SER A 553 41.45 -56.35 40.02
CA SER A 553 42.01 -57.39 39.14
C SER A 553 41.43 -58.81 39.35
N ALA A 554 41.86 -59.71 38.46
CA ALA A 554 42.07 -61.16 38.68
C ALA A 554 40.96 -62.20 38.32
N VAL A 555 41.28 -62.97 37.25
CA VAL A 555 41.02 -64.41 36.95
C VAL A 555 39.61 -65.05 36.96
N SER A 556 39.40 -65.87 35.91
CA SER A 556 38.68 -67.17 35.88
C SER A 556 37.15 -67.19 36.01
N SER A 557 36.42 -68.16 35.40
CA SER A 557 36.73 -69.12 34.32
C SER A 557 35.45 -69.85 33.85
N THR A 558 35.58 -70.79 32.89
CA THR A 558 34.56 -71.76 32.40
C THR A 558 33.47 -71.25 31.44
N PHE A 559 33.03 -72.01 30.42
CA PHE A 559 33.72 -73.01 29.55
C PHE A 559 32.91 -73.21 28.24
N SER A 560 33.44 -74.04 27.33
CA SER A 560 32.75 -74.69 26.19
C SER A 560 32.50 -73.90 24.89
N ALA A 561 33.16 -74.38 23.84
CA ALA A 561 32.80 -74.30 22.42
C ALA A 561 32.89 -75.76 21.87
N PRO A 562 32.99 -76.07 20.56
CA PRO A 562 32.68 -75.33 19.32
C PRO A 562 31.82 -76.14 18.31
N ALA A 563 31.48 -75.57 17.15
CA ALA A 563 31.39 -76.32 15.87
C ALA A 563 31.37 -75.40 14.62
N LEU A 564 32.19 -75.77 13.63
CA LEU A 564 32.23 -75.37 12.20
C LEU A 564 32.51 -76.70 11.42
N PRO A 565 32.56 -76.81 10.06
CA PRO A 565 32.68 -75.76 9.04
C PRO A 565 31.90 -75.98 7.71
N SER A 566 32.30 -75.19 6.70
CA SER A 566 32.40 -75.47 5.24
C SER A 566 31.19 -75.48 4.29
N SER A 567 31.32 -74.69 3.22
CA SER A 567 31.50 -75.19 1.83
C SER A 567 31.94 -74.05 0.89
N SER A 568 32.54 -74.38 -0.25
CA SER A 568 33.08 -73.42 -1.24
C SER A 568 33.30 -74.06 -2.61
N SER A 569 33.23 -73.27 -3.71
CA SER A 569 33.81 -73.53 -5.05
C SER A 569 33.26 -72.52 -6.11
N ASN A 570 33.68 -72.59 -7.38
CA ASN A 570 34.93 -72.05 -7.96
C ASN A 570 34.93 -72.26 -9.51
N LEU A 571 35.80 -71.54 -10.23
CA LEU A 571 36.22 -71.78 -11.64
C LEU A 571 35.17 -71.50 -12.77
N SER A 572 35.51 -71.05 -14.00
CA SER A 572 36.79 -70.91 -14.72
C SER A 572 36.81 -69.78 -15.80
N THR A 573 38.01 -69.24 -16.12
CA THR A 573 38.50 -68.74 -17.45
C THR A 573 37.79 -67.59 -18.21
N SER A 574 38.47 -66.68 -18.97
CA SER A 574 39.92 -66.43 -19.17
C SER A 574 40.27 -65.10 -19.93
N THR A 575 41.46 -64.55 -19.62
CA THR A 575 42.45 -63.82 -20.49
C THR A 575 42.21 -62.43 -21.14
N THR A 576 43.17 -61.52 -20.86
CA THR A 576 43.84 -60.49 -21.74
C THR A 576 43.04 -59.29 -22.32
N ALA A 577 43.59 -58.06 -22.40
CA ALA A 577 44.85 -57.46 -21.88
C ALA A 577 44.83 -55.91 -21.96
N GLU A 578 45.62 -55.25 -21.08
CA GLU A 578 46.57 -54.11 -21.28
C GLU A 578 46.21 -52.87 -22.17
N THR A 579 46.61 -51.61 -21.90
CA THR A 579 47.36 -50.95 -20.78
C THR A 579 47.15 -49.41 -20.79
N ASP A 580 47.49 -48.75 -19.67
CA ASP A 580 48.10 -47.40 -19.50
C ASP A 580 47.45 -46.11 -20.11
N LEU A 581 47.22 -45.03 -19.36
CA LEU A 581 48.17 -44.03 -18.77
C LEU A 581 48.93 -43.24 -19.88
N THR A 582 49.11 -41.91 -19.85
CA THR A 582 48.99 -40.93 -18.75
C THR A 582 48.73 -39.48 -19.24
N THR A 583 47.98 -38.70 -18.43
CA THR A 583 48.04 -37.24 -18.14
C THR A 583 48.67 -36.16 -19.06
N LEU A 584 48.01 -34.97 -19.00
CA LEU A 584 48.56 -33.59 -18.85
C LEU A 584 48.96 -32.73 -20.08
N SER A 585 48.32 -31.55 -20.17
CA SER A 585 48.83 -30.21 -20.59
C SER A 585 49.37 -30.01 -22.03
N SER A 586 49.33 -28.81 -22.64
CA SER A 586 48.56 -27.56 -22.45
C SER A 586 48.83 -26.60 -23.65
N THR A 587 48.27 -25.39 -23.60
CA THR A 587 48.76 -24.15 -24.28
C THR A 587 48.81 -24.06 -25.83
N ASN A 588 47.86 -23.25 -26.34
CA ASN A 588 48.11 -21.95 -27.02
C ASN A 588 48.29 -21.80 -28.56
N VAL A 589 47.57 -20.78 -29.04
CA VAL A 589 47.92 -19.78 -30.09
C VAL A 589 47.83 -20.19 -31.58
N ALA A 590 46.63 -19.93 -32.11
CA ALA A 590 46.31 -19.12 -33.29
C ALA A 590 47.32 -18.93 -34.44
N ASN A 591 46.79 -18.93 -35.67
CA ASN A 591 47.26 -18.02 -36.72
C ASN A 591 46.09 -17.51 -37.60
N GLN A 592 46.25 -16.37 -38.27
CA GLN A 592 45.19 -15.70 -39.07
C GLN A 592 45.50 -15.69 -40.57
N SER A 593 44.46 -15.65 -41.41
CA SER A 593 44.51 -15.09 -42.78
C SER A 593 43.09 -14.76 -43.30
N LYS A 594 42.99 -13.79 -44.22
CA LYS A 594 41.74 -13.27 -44.83
C LYS A 594 41.75 -13.55 -46.37
N PRO A 595 40.95 -12.87 -47.23
CA PRO A 595 39.52 -13.08 -47.52
C PRO A 595 39.28 -13.29 -49.05
N LEU A 596 38.02 -13.23 -49.53
CA LEU A 596 37.60 -12.30 -50.61
C LEU A 596 36.09 -12.38 -50.98
N GLU A 597 35.51 -11.20 -51.23
CA GLU A 597 34.39 -10.84 -52.15
C GLU A 597 32.97 -11.49 -52.11
N ALA A 598 32.09 -10.90 -52.92
CA ALA A 598 30.61 -10.99 -52.97
C ALA A 598 30.16 -11.14 -54.47
N PRO A 599 28.92 -10.85 -54.97
CA PRO A 599 27.73 -10.22 -54.36
C PRO A 599 26.34 -10.85 -54.71
N MET A 600 25.29 -10.14 -54.28
CA MET A 600 23.83 -10.25 -54.58
C MET A 600 23.46 -10.03 -56.08
N PRO A 601 22.23 -10.38 -56.61
CA PRO A 601 20.93 -9.82 -56.16
C PRO A 601 19.61 -10.63 -56.36
N LYS A 602 18.47 -10.02 -55.97
CA LYS A 602 17.05 -10.35 -56.32
C LYS A 602 16.56 -9.39 -57.44
N PRO A 603 15.38 -9.60 -58.10
CA PRO A 603 14.14 -8.89 -57.68
C PRO A 603 12.75 -9.49 -58.11
N SER A 604 11.65 -8.85 -57.66
CA SER A 604 10.29 -8.58 -58.25
C SER A 604 9.66 -9.37 -59.43
N SER A 605 8.33 -9.35 -59.74
CA SER A 605 7.02 -9.10 -59.04
C SER A 605 5.82 -9.20 -60.07
N GLN A 606 4.54 -9.06 -59.61
CA GLN A 606 3.26 -8.71 -60.34
C GLN A 606 2.18 -9.80 -60.66
N THR A 607 0.92 -9.50 -60.25
CA THR A 607 -0.46 -9.63 -60.89
C THR A 607 -0.88 -10.82 -61.79
N ALA A 608 -2.16 -11.27 -61.90
CA ALA A 608 -3.48 -10.87 -61.35
C ALA A 608 -4.60 -11.95 -61.51
N ALA A 609 -5.73 -11.76 -60.77
CA ALA A 609 -7.16 -12.12 -61.03
C ALA A 609 -7.63 -13.55 -61.43
N GLY A 610 -8.81 -13.99 -60.90
CA GLY A 610 -9.63 -15.07 -61.51
C GLY A 610 -10.56 -15.92 -60.59
N ASP A 611 -11.79 -15.45 -60.35
CA ASP A 611 -13.07 -16.20 -60.13
C ASP A 611 -13.27 -17.34 -59.08
N VAL A 612 -14.56 -17.68 -58.90
CA VAL A 612 -15.23 -18.49 -57.86
C VAL A 612 -16.40 -19.22 -58.58
N PRO A 613 -16.71 -20.54 -58.39
CA PRO A 613 -17.52 -20.95 -57.22
C PRO A 613 -17.54 -22.44 -56.77
N ALA A 614 -18.35 -22.65 -55.72
CA ALA A 614 -19.18 -23.82 -55.40
C ALA A 614 -18.66 -24.88 -54.39
N ALA A 615 -19.60 -25.32 -53.55
CA ALA A 615 -19.51 -26.43 -52.58
C ALA A 615 -20.50 -27.55 -52.97
N PRO A 616 -20.51 -28.69 -52.27
CA PRO A 616 -21.49 -28.86 -51.17
C PRO A 616 -20.84 -29.51 -49.91
N ARG A 617 -21.28 -29.35 -48.65
CA ARG A 617 -22.60 -29.28 -47.98
C ARG A 617 -23.48 -30.55 -48.07
N ILE A 618 -23.46 -31.38 -47.02
CA ILE A 618 -24.66 -32.01 -46.44
C ILE A 618 -24.53 -31.94 -44.91
N ASP A 619 -25.65 -31.74 -44.21
CA ASP A 619 -25.76 -31.54 -42.75
C ASP A 619 -26.25 -32.83 -42.02
N THR A 620 -26.59 -32.69 -40.72
CA THR A 620 -27.31 -33.61 -39.82
C THR A 620 -26.51 -34.67 -39.04
N ALA A 621 -27.01 -35.23 -37.92
CA ALA A 621 -27.47 -34.64 -36.64
C ALA A 621 -28.03 -35.74 -35.70
N ALA A 622 -28.01 -35.47 -34.39
CA ALA A 622 -28.86 -36.05 -33.33
C ALA A 622 -28.73 -37.54 -32.89
N ALA A 623 -28.25 -37.69 -31.64
CA ALA A 623 -28.95 -38.31 -30.49
C ALA A 623 -29.14 -39.84 -30.30
N ASN A 624 -28.73 -40.27 -29.08
CA ASN A 624 -29.45 -41.14 -28.12
C ASN A 624 -29.55 -42.69 -28.27
N ALA A 625 -29.06 -43.38 -27.22
CA ALA A 625 -29.80 -44.27 -26.28
C ALA A 625 -29.59 -45.82 -26.23
N LEU A 626 -29.34 -46.27 -24.98
CA LEU A 626 -29.88 -47.45 -24.23
C LEU A 626 -29.43 -48.93 -24.46
N GLN A 627 -28.91 -49.50 -23.35
CA GLN A 627 -29.19 -50.82 -22.72
C GLN A 627 -29.07 -52.16 -23.49
N ASN A 628 -28.25 -53.10 -22.97
CA ASN A 628 -28.68 -54.15 -22.00
C ASN A 628 -27.50 -55.00 -21.44
N GLY A 629 -27.76 -55.84 -20.41
CA GLY A 629 -26.78 -56.68 -19.67
C GLY A 629 -26.57 -58.12 -20.23
N PRO A 630 -26.15 -59.15 -19.45
CA PRO A 630 -26.33 -59.33 -17.99
C PRO A 630 -25.05 -59.77 -17.20
N VAL A 631 -25.22 -60.29 -15.96
CA VAL A 631 -24.17 -60.65 -14.97
C VAL A 631 -24.36 -62.07 -14.40
N PRO A 632 -23.25 -62.77 -14.11
CA PRO A 632 -23.10 -63.63 -12.91
C PRO A 632 -21.75 -63.37 -12.18
N GLU A 633 -21.48 -63.73 -10.92
CA GLU A 633 -22.27 -64.16 -9.74
C GLU A 633 -21.41 -64.02 -8.45
N ALA A 634 -21.90 -64.42 -7.27
CA ALA A 634 -21.13 -64.45 -5.99
C ALA A 634 -21.58 -65.61 -5.08
N PRO A 635 -20.84 -65.94 -3.99
CA PRO A 635 -21.54 -66.29 -2.74
C PRO A 635 -20.87 -65.80 -1.43
N SER A 636 -21.66 -65.78 -0.35
CA SER A 636 -21.30 -65.33 1.01
C SER A 636 -22.27 -65.96 2.03
N VAL A 637 -22.14 -65.89 3.38
CA VAL A 637 -21.11 -65.37 4.32
C VAL A 637 -21.26 -66.14 5.64
N ARG A 638 -20.33 -66.07 6.63
CA ARG A 638 -20.65 -66.48 8.02
C ARG A 638 -19.82 -65.84 9.15
N THR A 639 -20.46 -65.76 10.32
CA THR A 639 -20.05 -65.05 11.55
C THR A 639 -20.19 -65.95 12.79
N TYR A 640 -19.48 -65.65 13.88
CA TYR A 640 -19.79 -66.11 15.25
C TYR A 640 -19.55 -65.00 16.29
N ALA A 641 -20.02 -65.17 17.54
CA ALA A 641 -20.38 -64.04 18.41
C ALA A 641 -20.14 -64.23 19.94
N HIS A 642 -20.35 -63.14 20.69
CA HIS A 642 -20.35 -62.99 22.17
C HIS A 642 -18.95 -62.98 22.84
N LYS A 643 -18.72 -62.43 24.06
CA LYS A 643 -19.61 -61.96 25.16
C LYS A 643 -19.18 -60.57 25.71
N ARG A 644 -20.03 -59.96 26.56
CA ARG A 644 -19.68 -58.81 27.44
C ARG A 644 -18.80 -59.24 28.62
N ASN A 645 -17.98 -58.32 29.13
CA ASN A 645 -17.80 -58.08 30.58
C ASN A 645 -17.35 -56.63 30.85
N LYS A 646 -17.49 -56.15 32.10
CA LYS A 646 -17.01 -54.82 32.54
C LYS A 646 -15.59 -54.92 33.13
N SER A 647 -14.83 -53.83 33.00
CA SER A 647 -13.82 -53.40 33.98
C SER A 647 -13.65 -51.88 33.94
N MET A 648 -13.14 -51.30 35.02
CA MET A 648 -12.43 -50.02 35.03
C MET A 648 -10.99 -50.26 34.46
N ASP A 649 -10.15 -49.30 34.08
CA ASP A 649 -9.80 -48.06 34.79
C ASP A 649 -9.04 -47.03 33.91
N THR A 650 -8.86 -45.83 34.48
CA THR A 650 -7.82 -44.77 34.26
C THR A 650 -7.33 -44.35 32.85
N HIS A 651 -7.13 -43.02 32.69
CA HIS A 651 -6.51 -42.39 31.52
C HIS A 651 -4.97 -42.38 31.57
N SER A 652 -4.32 -42.70 30.45
CA SER A 652 -2.90 -42.38 30.20
C SER A 652 -2.77 -41.03 29.46
N GLY A 653 -2.67 -39.93 30.22
CA GLY A 653 -2.44 -38.59 29.65
C GLY A 653 -1.03 -38.44 29.03
N THR A 654 -0.92 -37.75 27.90
CA THR A 654 0.37 -37.52 27.24
C THR A 654 1.14 -36.34 27.87
N ARG A 655 2.42 -36.57 28.14
CA ARG A 655 3.37 -35.67 28.83
C ARG A 655 3.41 -34.22 28.30
N ILE A 656 3.04 -34.02 27.03
CA ILE A 656 2.98 -32.70 26.36
C ILE A 656 1.84 -31.82 26.88
N GLY A 657 0.68 -32.40 27.20
CA GLY A 657 -0.47 -31.63 27.72
C GLY A 657 -0.17 -31.03 29.11
N GLU A 658 0.49 -31.82 29.96
CA GLU A 658 0.92 -31.41 31.30
C GLU A 658 1.96 -30.29 31.26
N LEU A 659 2.96 -30.39 30.37
CA LEU A 659 3.94 -29.32 30.13
C LEU A 659 3.28 -28.02 29.61
N SER A 660 2.30 -28.12 28.71
CA SER A 660 1.56 -26.96 28.21
C SER A 660 0.75 -26.25 29.32
N ALA A 661 0.13 -27.02 30.21
CA ALA A 661 -0.57 -26.48 31.37
C ALA A 661 0.39 -25.78 32.35
N GLN A 662 1.51 -26.42 32.69
CA GLN A 662 2.54 -25.83 33.57
C GLN A 662 3.12 -24.52 32.99
N LEU A 663 3.37 -24.45 31.67
CA LEU A 663 3.89 -23.25 31.02
C LEU A 663 2.89 -22.09 31.07
N LYS A 664 1.60 -22.35 30.81
CA LYS A 664 0.53 -21.34 30.92
C LYS A 664 0.45 -20.78 32.34
N THR A 665 0.41 -21.65 33.35
CA THR A 665 0.37 -21.23 34.77
C THR A 665 1.56 -20.36 35.15
N ARG A 666 2.78 -20.72 34.71
CA ARG A 666 3.99 -19.92 34.97
C ARG A 666 3.97 -18.56 34.28
N LEU A 667 3.46 -18.47 33.05
CA LEU A 667 3.31 -17.19 32.33
C LEU A 667 2.25 -16.29 32.98
N SER A 668 1.09 -16.82 33.35
CA SER A 668 0.07 -16.07 34.10
C SER A 668 0.59 -15.58 35.45
N TYR A 669 1.36 -16.41 36.17
CA TYR A 669 1.99 -16.01 37.43
C TYR A 669 3.02 -14.89 37.23
N ALA A 670 3.87 -14.98 36.20
CA ALA A 670 4.84 -13.94 35.87
C ALA A 670 4.16 -12.59 35.56
N MET A 671 3.03 -12.58 34.82
CA MET A 671 2.24 -11.38 34.58
C MET A 671 1.73 -10.74 35.88
N VAL A 672 1.15 -11.54 36.79
CA VAL A 672 0.66 -11.05 38.10
C VAL A 672 1.81 -10.49 38.94
N LYS A 673 2.99 -11.13 38.90
CA LYS A 673 4.19 -10.70 39.61
C LYS A 673 4.69 -9.32 39.14
N VAL A 674 4.68 -9.07 37.84
CA VAL A 674 5.02 -7.76 37.23
C VAL A 674 3.96 -6.71 37.56
N GLN A 675 2.66 -7.04 37.42
CA GLN A 675 1.56 -6.11 37.71
C GLN A 675 1.54 -5.59 39.15
N ASN A 676 2.05 -6.36 40.12
CA ASN A 676 2.13 -5.96 41.53
C ASN A 676 3.53 -5.50 41.97
N GLY A 677 4.51 -5.43 41.06
CA GLY A 677 5.89 -5.01 41.37
C GLY A 677 6.71 -6.00 42.21
N TRP A 678 6.25 -7.26 42.32
CA TRP A 678 6.88 -8.31 43.13
C TRP A 678 8.03 -9.04 42.41
N GLU A 679 8.52 -8.47 41.31
CA GLU A 679 9.47 -9.06 40.36
C GLU A 679 10.66 -9.77 41.04
N LYS A 680 11.16 -9.20 42.15
CA LYS A 680 12.34 -9.65 42.90
C LYS A 680 12.08 -10.68 44.02
N GLN A 681 10.83 -10.92 44.42
CA GLN A 681 10.51 -11.84 45.53
C GLN A 681 10.47 -13.30 45.07
N SER A 682 10.81 -14.26 45.93
CA SER A 682 10.60 -15.69 45.63
C SER A 682 9.12 -16.09 45.65
N LEU A 683 8.80 -17.32 45.24
CA LEU A 683 7.44 -17.87 45.38
C LEU A 683 7.09 -18.04 46.86
N ASP A 684 8.03 -18.60 47.63
CA ASP A 684 7.88 -18.93 49.04
C ASP A 684 7.71 -17.66 49.89
N GLU A 685 8.49 -16.60 49.62
CA GLU A 685 8.32 -15.26 50.23
C GLU A 685 6.90 -14.67 50.01
N LEU A 686 6.29 -14.94 48.86
CA LEU A 686 4.96 -14.42 48.54
C LEU A 686 3.87 -15.19 49.28
N GLU A 687 4.01 -16.50 49.45
CA GLU A 687 3.10 -17.33 50.25
C GLU A 687 3.23 -17.05 51.76
N GLU A 688 4.45 -16.80 52.27
CA GLU A 688 4.66 -16.25 53.63
C GLU A 688 4.03 -14.85 53.79
N SER A 689 4.13 -13.97 52.78
CA SER A 689 3.59 -12.61 52.87
C SER A 689 2.06 -12.55 52.96
N GLN A 690 1.36 -13.51 52.35
CA GLN A 690 -0.11 -13.58 52.42
C GLN A 690 -0.59 -14.28 53.69
N SER A 691 0.11 -15.31 54.16
CA SER A 691 -0.27 -16.05 55.37
C SER A 691 -0.15 -15.23 56.67
N GLN A 692 0.60 -14.12 56.68
CA GLN A 692 0.63 -13.17 57.80
C GLN A 692 -0.53 -12.14 57.80
N ARG A 693 -1.38 -12.06 56.78
CA ARG A 693 -2.54 -11.13 56.75
C ARG A 693 -3.81 -11.75 57.36
N GLY A 694 -3.86 -11.76 58.68
CA GLY A 694 -5.05 -12.17 59.45
C GLY A 694 -6.31 -11.36 59.13
N SER A 695 -7.46 -12.04 59.09
CA SER A 695 -8.76 -11.45 58.73
C SER A 695 -9.42 -10.70 59.90
N PRO A 696 -9.89 -9.45 59.73
CA PRO A 696 -10.71 -8.75 60.72
C PRO A 696 -12.21 -8.97 60.44
N ASN A 697 -12.92 -9.62 61.36
CA ASN A 697 -14.36 -9.86 61.20
C ASN A 697 -15.09 -9.93 62.55
N SER A 698 -15.82 -8.87 62.94
CA SER A 698 -16.97 -8.88 63.87
C SER A 698 -17.45 -7.44 64.17
N ALA A 699 -18.75 -7.20 64.10
CA ALA A 699 -19.40 -5.98 64.58
C ALA A 699 -20.68 -6.33 65.36
N PRO A 700 -20.91 -5.77 66.57
CA PRO A 700 -22.12 -6.04 67.36
C PRO A 700 -23.12 -4.88 67.33
N GLY A 701 -24.42 -5.18 67.49
CA GLY A 701 -25.44 -4.21 67.93
C GLY A 701 -26.66 -4.02 67.01
N ARG A 702 -27.84 -4.42 67.51
CA ARG A 702 -29.13 -3.77 67.22
C ARG A 702 -29.25 -2.52 68.14
N SER A 703 -30.21 -1.60 68.06
CA SER A 703 -31.52 -1.47 67.39
C SER A 703 -31.79 0.06 67.14
N ASP A 704 -32.90 0.61 66.64
CA ASP A 704 -34.31 0.19 66.46
C ASP A 704 -35.00 0.94 65.28
N GLN A 705 -36.04 0.32 64.71
CA GLN A 705 -37.38 0.85 64.28
C GLN A 705 -37.58 2.31 63.81
N LEU A 706 -38.49 2.67 62.89
CA LEU A 706 -39.42 2.04 61.89
C LEU A 706 -39.93 3.22 60.99
N ALA A 707 -40.69 3.07 59.90
CA ALA A 707 -40.62 2.21 58.70
C ALA A 707 -41.81 2.58 57.77
N PHE A 708 -41.77 2.12 56.51
CA PHE A 708 -42.99 1.82 55.73
C PHE A 708 -42.71 0.67 54.75
N ASP A 709 -43.69 -0.19 54.48
CA ASP A 709 -43.42 -1.57 54.02
C ASP A 709 -44.41 -2.13 52.97
N SER A 710 -44.05 -3.31 52.49
CA SER A 710 -44.51 -4.20 51.41
C SER A 710 -45.95 -4.77 51.60
N PRO A 711 -46.52 -5.54 50.63
CA PRO A 711 -46.15 -6.95 50.36
C PRO A 711 -46.22 -7.38 48.86
N GLY A 712 -45.75 -8.56 48.42
CA GLY A 712 -44.97 -9.62 49.10
C GLY A 712 -44.99 -11.00 48.37
N THR A 713 -44.28 -12.00 48.93
CA THR A 713 -44.56 -13.48 48.92
C THR A 713 -44.56 -14.31 47.59
N THR A 714 -44.15 -15.59 47.49
CA THR A 714 -43.38 -16.55 48.35
C THR A 714 -42.88 -17.81 47.58
N ASP A 715 -41.66 -18.25 47.90
CA ASP A 715 -41.05 -19.62 47.93
C ASP A 715 -41.75 -20.89 47.34
N ARG A 716 -41.01 -21.68 46.51
CA ARG A 716 -40.65 -23.11 46.75
C ARG A 716 -39.79 -23.80 45.66
N GLN A 717 -38.66 -24.40 46.08
CA GLN A 717 -37.89 -25.61 45.64
C GLN A 717 -37.98 -26.15 44.16
N ARG A 718 -36.95 -26.72 43.52
CA ARG A 718 -35.81 -27.57 44.01
C ARG A 718 -34.60 -27.55 43.02
N ARG A 719 -33.45 -28.13 43.41
CA ARG A 719 -32.11 -28.20 42.74
C ARG A 719 -31.77 -29.66 42.31
N PRO A 720 -30.62 -30.02 41.66
CA PRO A 720 -29.56 -29.24 40.94
C PRO A 720 -29.05 -29.90 39.60
N SER A 721 -27.92 -29.38 39.07
CA SER A 721 -26.93 -30.00 38.14
C SER A 721 -27.31 -30.21 36.65
N GLY A 722 -26.38 -30.17 35.69
CA GLY A 722 -24.95 -29.79 35.77
C GLY A 722 -24.15 -30.22 34.52
N VAL A 723 -22.92 -29.68 34.36
CA VAL A 723 -21.90 -30.01 33.34
C VAL A 723 -22.30 -29.73 31.87
N SER A 724 -21.44 -29.01 31.15
CA SER A 724 -21.42 -28.96 29.68
C SER A 724 -19.97 -29.14 29.22
N ASP A 725 -19.66 -30.25 28.56
CA ASP A 725 -18.29 -30.61 28.21
C ASP A 725 -18.26 -31.33 26.86
N ILE A 726 -17.18 -31.08 26.09
CA ILE A 726 -16.79 -31.78 24.85
C ILE A 726 -17.73 -31.56 23.62
N SER A 727 -17.22 -31.94 22.46
CA SER A 727 -17.48 -31.42 21.12
C SER A 727 -17.90 -32.51 20.10
N ASP A 728 -17.89 -32.13 18.81
CA ASP A 728 -17.72 -32.98 17.62
C ASP A 728 -18.93 -33.71 16.98
N GLN A 729 -19.30 -33.17 15.80
CA GLN A 729 -19.19 -33.83 14.47
C GLN A 729 -20.40 -34.44 13.71
N MET A 730 -20.28 -34.27 12.38
CA MET A 730 -20.83 -35.01 11.23
C MET A 730 -22.35 -35.01 10.93
N ILE A 731 -22.70 -34.09 10.03
CA ILE A 731 -23.31 -34.35 8.70
C ILE A 731 -23.83 -35.78 8.43
N MET A 732 -25.11 -35.90 8.07
CA MET A 732 -25.59 -36.71 6.92
C MET A 732 -26.90 -36.14 6.36
N SER A 733 -27.06 -36.21 5.03
CA SER A 733 -28.33 -35.98 4.31
C SER A 733 -28.91 -37.31 3.81
N PRO A 734 -30.20 -37.35 3.44
CA PRO A 734 -30.53 -37.74 2.05
C PRO A 734 -31.60 -36.83 1.41
N ALA A 735 -32.06 -37.18 0.19
CA ALA A 735 -32.82 -36.29 -0.72
C ALA A 735 -34.10 -36.94 -1.30
N SER A 736 -34.72 -36.29 -2.31
CA SER A 736 -35.89 -36.70 -3.14
C SER A 736 -37.27 -36.68 -2.43
N ASP A 737 -38.43 -36.45 -3.10
CA ASP A 737 -38.71 -36.27 -4.54
C ASP A 737 -40.00 -35.39 -4.80
N PRO A 738 -40.29 -34.87 -6.02
CA PRO A 738 -41.33 -33.86 -6.26
C PRO A 738 -42.58 -34.29 -7.07
N THR A 739 -43.69 -33.54 -6.92
CA THR A 739 -44.92 -33.49 -7.78
C THR A 739 -45.67 -32.16 -7.50
N ARG A 740 -46.70 -31.64 -8.20
CA ARG A 740 -47.32 -31.66 -9.57
C ARG A 740 -48.43 -30.57 -9.59
N SER A 741 -49.05 -30.07 -10.67
CA SER A 741 -48.69 -29.80 -12.09
C SER A 741 -49.93 -29.21 -12.84
N LEU A 742 -49.75 -28.33 -13.84
CA LEU A 742 -50.79 -27.80 -14.79
C LEU A 742 -51.86 -26.84 -14.19
N ALA A 743 -52.47 -25.87 -14.91
CA ALA A 743 -52.25 -25.27 -16.25
C ALA A 743 -52.96 -23.90 -16.36
N GLY A 744 -52.72 -23.10 -17.43
CA GLY A 744 -53.65 -22.04 -17.88
C GLY A 744 -53.07 -20.71 -18.39
N THR A 745 -52.99 -20.56 -19.72
CA THR A 745 -53.01 -19.26 -20.45
C THR A 745 -54.48 -18.87 -20.77
N PRO A 746 -54.86 -17.61 -21.09
CA PRO A 746 -54.27 -16.75 -22.15
C PRO A 746 -54.15 -15.25 -21.76
N ALA A 747 -54.03 -14.36 -22.75
CA ALA A 747 -53.68 -12.93 -22.60
C ALA A 747 -54.67 -11.96 -23.28
N SER A 748 -54.61 -10.65 -22.96
CA SER A 748 -54.59 -9.50 -23.90
C SER A 748 -55.12 -8.16 -23.33
N TYR A 749 -54.52 -7.04 -23.80
CA TYR A 749 -55.02 -5.66 -24.04
C TYR A 749 -56.15 -5.03 -23.17
N TRP A 750 -55.94 -3.77 -22.71
CA TRP A 750 -56.53 -2.53 -23.28
C TRP A 750 -56.12 -1.23 -22.51
N ARG A 751 -56.40 -0.05 -23.10
CA ARG A 751 -56.43 1.30 -22.45
C ARG A 751 -57.82 1.98 -22.72
N PRO A 752 -58.02 3.32 -22.80
CA PRO A 752 -58.47 4.15 -21.66
C PRO A 752 -59.73 5.04 -21.94
N GLY A 753 -60.29 5.66 -20.88
CA GLY A 753 -61.33 6.71 -20.94
C GLY A 753 -62.54 6.44 -20.01
N THR A 754 -63.42 7.38 -19.61
CA THR A 754 -63.56 8.84 -19.91
C THR A 754 -64.17 9.62 -18.70
N ARG A 755 -64.52 10.91 -18.86
CA ARG A 755 -65.10 11.88 -17.86
C ARG A 755 -66.67 11.94 -17.98
N PRO A 756 -67.48 12.90 -17.43
CA PRO A 756 -67.23 14.10 -16.57
C PRO A 756 -68.30 14.48 -15.47
N ALA A 757 -68.06 15.61 -14.77
CA ALA A 757 -69.04 16.55 -14.13
C ALA A 757 -69.72 16.12 -12.78
N MET A 758 -70.22 16.99 -11.87
CA MET A 758 -70.18 18.47 -11.71
C MET A 758 -70.48 18.92 -10.23
N ASN A 759 -70.40 20.23 -9.95
CA ASN A 759 -70.94 20.99 -8.76
C ASN A 759 -70.23 20.84 -7.38
N ALA A 760 -70.29 21.82 -6.45
CA ALA A 760 -70.46 23.29 -6.51
C ALA A 760 -70.24 23.96 -5.11
N ALA A 761 -69.79 25.23 -5.09
CA ALA A 761 -69.89 26.22 -3.97
C ALA A 761 -69.19 25.91 -2.61
N ALA A 762 -68.91 26.87 -1.70
CA ALA A 762 -68.56 28.31 -1.76
C ALA A 762 -68.07 28.81 -0.37
N ASN A 763 -67.53 30.05 -0.30
CA ASN A 763 -67.33 30.88 0.92
C ASN A 763 -66.22 30.46 1.92
N LEU A 764 -65.53 31.37 2.66
CA LEU A 764 -65.49 32.85 2.66
C LEU A 764 -64.14 33.39 3.22
N ILE A 765 -63.60 34.44 2.58
CA ILE A 765 -62.67 35.54 2.98
C ILE A 765 -61.77 35.41 4.24
N SER A 766 -60.45 35.73 4.28
CA SER A 766 -59.48 36.55 3.49
C SER A 766 -59.07 37.89 4.15
N ILE A 767 -58.04 38.54 3.56
CA ILE A 767 -57.32 39.79 3.97
C ILE A 767 -56.39 39.55 5.19
N THR A 768 -55.04 39.63 5.13
CA THR A 768 -54.05 39.95 4.05
C THR A 768 -52.79 39.06 4.28
N GLY A 769 -51.59 39.15 3.68
CA GLY A 769 -50.88 40.07 2.75
C GLY A 769 -49.36 39.92 3.00
N ALA A 770 -48.39 40.33 2.17
CA ALA A 770 -48.41 40.92 0.83
C ALA A 770 -47.08 40.58 0.07
N HIS A 771 -46.58 41.45 -0.82
CA HIS A 771 -45.49 41.20 -1.79
C HIS A 771 -44.62 42.46 -2.02
N PRO A 772 -43.42 42.42 -2.67
CA PRO A 772 -42.93 41.51 -3.73
C PRO A 772 -41.54 40.86 -3.49
N GLY A 773 -41.05 39.94 -4.33
CA GLY A 773 -41.66 39.27 -5.50
C GLY A 773 -40.64 38.48 -6.35
N TYR A 774 -41.13 37.83 -7.42
CA TYR A 774 -40.40 36.96 -8.37
C TYR A 774 -39.86 35.62 -7.80
N GLY A 775 -39.89 34.49 -8.52
CA GLY A 775 -40.48 34.25 -9.83
C GLY A 775 -39.83 33.10 -10.62
N LEU A 776 -39.75 31.89 -10.07
CA LEU A 776 -39.10 30.75 -10.73
C LEU A 776 -40.00 30.08 -11.80
N ALA A 777 -39.46 29.84 -12.99
CA ALA A 777 -40.11 29.10 -14.07
C ALA A 777 -39.64 27.62 -14.13
N PRO A 778 -40.49 26.67 -14.53
CA PRO A 778 -40.17 25.24 -14.54
C PRO A 778 -39.39 24.76 -15.77
N ALA A 779 -38.89 23.52 -15.71
CA ALA A 779 -37.97 22.92 -16.66
C ALA A 779 -38.53 22.70 -18.09
N PRO A 780 -37.68 22.74 -19.13
CA PRO A 780 -38.08 22.56 -20.53
C PRO A 780 -38.39 21.09 -20.86
N THR A 781 -39.31 20.87 -21.81
CA THR A 781 -39.65 19.54 -22.36
C THR A 781 -39.42 19.51 -23.87
N PHE A 782 -38.83 18.44 -24.39
CA PHE A 782 -38.56 18.27 -25.82
C PHE A 782 -39.83 18.18 -26.68
N GLN A 783 -39.76 18.72 -27.90
CA GLN A 783 -40.67 18.41 -29.00
C GLN A 783 -39.90 18.09 -30.29
N SER A 784 -40.56 17.42 -31.23
CA SER A 784 -39.97 16.91 -32.48
C SER A 784 -40.90 17.14 -33.66
N ARG A 785 -40.38 17.75 -34.76
CA ARG A 785 -40.78 17.42 -36.16
C ARG A 785 -39.98 18.15 -37.27
N ARG A 786 -39.38 17.33 -38.14
CA ARG A 786 -39.37 17.38 -39.64
C ARG A 786 -39.03 18.68 -40.41
N ARG A 787 -37.83 18.68 -41.00
CA ARG A 787 -37.45 18.95 -42.42
C ARG A 787 -38.26 19.95 -43.28
N SER A 788 -37.54 20.94 -43.86
CA SER A 788 -37.54 21.22 -45.32
C SER A 788 -36.25 21.97 -45.75
N ARG A 789 -36.05 22.19 -47.07
CA ARG A 789 -34.94 22.93 -47.74
C ARG A 789 -35.32 24.43 -47.89
N SER A 790 -34.52 25.41 -48.35
CA SER A 790 -33.28 25.52 -49.18
C SER A 790 -32.63 26.92 -48.91
N SER A 791 -31.53 27.46 -49.44
CA SER A 791 -30.36 27.09 -50.30
C SER A 791 -29.37 28.31 -50.33
N VAL A 792 -28.38 28.35 -51.27
CA VAL A 792 -27.40 29.46 -51.54
C VAL A 792 -26.25 29.55 -50.51
N SER A 793 -24.93 29.39 -50.73
CA SER A 793 -23.98 29.24 -51.87
C SER A 793 -23.03 30.43 -52.08
N HIS A 794 -21.71 30.23 -51.95
CA HIS A 794 -20.65 30.96 -52.67
C HIS A 794 -19.32 30.17 -52.67
N VAL A 795 -18.27 30.67 -53.35
CA VAL A 795 -17.18 29.89 -53.97
C VAL A 795 -15.78 30.46 -53.64
N PRO A 796 -14.73 29.62 -53.42
CA PRO A 796 -13.35 30.03 -53.18
C PRO A 796 -12.45 30.01 -54.44
N PRO A 797 -11.40 30.86 -54.50
CA PRO A 797 -10.07 30.43 -54.98
C PRO A 797 -8.89 31.23 -54.35
N PRO A 798 -7.59 31.00 -54.69
CA PRO A 798 -6.90 29.77 -55.11
C PRO A 798 -5.57 29.49 -54.33
N LEU A 799 -4.85 28.41 -54.70
CA LEU A 799 -3.48 28.06 -54.27
C LEU A 799 -2.44 28.34 -55.39
N LEU A 800 -1.17 28.58 -55.01
CA LEU A 800 0.09 28.39 -55.76
C LEU A 800 1.28 28.67 -54.78
N GLY A 801 2.53 28.21 -54.97
CA GLY A 801 3.07 27.33 -56.01
C GLY A 801 4.62 27.33 -56.13
N ALA A 802 5.31 26.59 -55.24
CA ALA A 802 6.67 26.02 -55.39
C ALA A 802 7.95 26.89 -55.59
N SER A 803 9.00 26.48 -54.83
CA SER A 803 10.42 26.29 -55.25
C SER A 803 11.54 27.34 -54.99
N GLN A 804 12.75 26.78 -54.81
CA GLN A 804 14.13 27.32 -54.92
C GLN A 804 14.83 28.14 -53.80
N ARG A 805 15.75 27.44 -53.10
CA ARG A 805 17.10 27.81 -52.63
C ARG A 805 17.59 29.28 -52.64
N LYS A 806 18.26 29.68 -51.54
CA LYS A 806 19.61 30.31 -51.58
C LYS A 806 20.43 30.04 -50.31
N HIS A 807 21.63 30.59 -50.20
CA HIS A 807 22.81 30.00 -49.51
C HIS A 807 23.60 31.01 -48.66
N TYR A 808 24.27 30.51 -47.60
CA TYR A 808 25.29 31.20 -46.75
C TYR A 808 24.78 32.41 -45.91
N SER A 809 25.46 32.85 -44.82
CA SER A 809 26.86 32.62 -44.40
C SER A 809 27.10 32.41 -42.90
N ASP A 810 28.14 31.64 -42.56
CA ASP A 810 28.88 31.69 -41.28
C ASP A 810 29.52 33.07 -41.02
N VAL A 811 29.66 33.44 -39.73
CA VAL A 811 30.91 33.91 -39.06
C VAL A 811 30.70 33.80 -37.54
N GLY A 812 31.66 33.28 -36.75
CA GLY A 812 31.73 33.61 -35.31
C GLY A 812 32.23 32.54 -34.31
N ALA A 813 33.38 31.88 -34.55
CA ALA A 813 33.95 30.96 -33.57
C ALA A 813 34.92 31.66 -32.57
N GLY A 814 34.83 31.31 -31.28
CA GLY A 814 35.73 31.77 -30.21
C GLY A 814 35.75 30.77 -29.03
N PRO A 815 36.90 30.49 -28.37
CA PRO A 815 37.09 29.22 -27.66
C PRO A 815 36.74 29.23 -26.18
N ARG A 816 36.34 28.07 -25.65
CA ARG A 816 36.44 27.72 -24.21
C ARG A 816 36.93 26.27 -24.01
N SER A 817 37.94 26.12 -23.17
CA SER A 817 38.50 24.84 -22.72
C SER A 817 37.54 24.11 -21.75
N PRO A 818 37.66 22.78 -21.59
CA PRO A 818 36.67 21.99 -20.87
C PRO A 818 36.79 22.11 -19.34
N ALA A 819 35.64 22.19 -18.66
CA ALA A 819 35.53 22.01 -17.22
C ALA A 819 34.25 21.23 -16.89
N THR A 820 34.42 20.07 -16.26
CA THR A 820 33.36 19.25 -15.63
C THR A 820 33.89 18.82 -14.27
N PRO A 821 33.05 18.69 -13.22
CA PRO A 821 32.15 17.54 -13.15
C PRO A 821 30.74 17.77 -12.59
N ARG A 822 29.79 17.01 -13.15
CA ARG A 822 28.60 16.42 -12.48
C ARG A 822 27.75 17.31 -11.56
N ALA A 823 26.70 17.90 -12.15
CA ALA A 823 25.41 17.93 -11.46
C ALA A 823 24.81 16.51 -11.42
N GLY A 824 24.15 16.14 -10.32
CA GLY A 824 23.54 14.82 -10.15
C GLY A 824 22.09 14.80 -10.63
N ILE A 825 21.77 13.96 -11.63
CA ILE A 825 20.40 13.81 -12.15
C ILE A 825 19.55 13.01 -11.14
N LEU A 826 18.60 13.69 -10.50
CA LEU A 826 17.51 13.09 -9.71
C LEU A 826 16.34 12.73 -10.65
N ARG A 827 15.58 11.66 -10.36
CA ARG A 827 14.48 11.19 -11.22
C ARG A 827 13.13 11.13 -10.49
N MET A 828 12.08 10.84 -11.25
CA MET A 828 10.66 10.86 -10.86
C MET A 828 10.31 9.86 -9.74
N PRO A 829 9.43 10.17 -8.76
CA PRO A 829 9.11 9.33 -7.60
C PRO A 829 9.13 7.80 -7.77
N SER A 830 8.39 7.24 -8.73
CA SER A 830 8.35 5.80 -8.98
C SER A 830 9.46 5.31 -9.89
N GLN A 831 9.90 6.08 -10.90
CA GLN A 831 11.12 5.77 -11.66
C GLN A 831 12.37 5.83 -10.78
N GLN A 832 12.29 6.53 -9.66
CA GLN A 832 13.25 6.69 -8.59
C GLN A 832 13.06 5.61 -7.52
N ALA A 833 11.87 5.01 -7.38
CA ALA A 833 11.67 3.75 -6.65
C ALA A 833 12.18 2.54 -7.46
N GLU A 834 11.86 2.46 -8.75
CA GLU A 834 12.40 1.48 -9.70
C GLU A 834 13.92 1.63 -9.85
N LYS A 835 14.41 2.87 -10.01
CA LYS A 835 15.84 3.14 -10.04
C LYS A 835 16.48 2.99 -8.67
N ASP A 836 15.89 3.35 -7.54
CA ASP A 836 16.53 3.09 -6.25
C ASP A 836 16.39 1.63 -5.82
N ALA A 837 15.43 0.85 -6.32
CA ALA A 837 15.43 -0.60 -6.22
C ALA A 837 16.60 -1.17 -7.05
N VAL A 838 16.78 -0.70 -8.29
CA VAL A 838 17.95 -1.07 -9.10
C VAL A 838 19.26 -0.58 -8.44
N ASP A 839 19.47 0.70 -8.12
CA ASP A 839 20.63 1.24 -7.39
C ASP A 839 20.83 0.54 -6.01
N THR A 840 19.77 0.04 -5.35
CA THR A 840 19.84 -0.81 -4.13
C THR A 840 20.44 -2.16 -4.45
N LEU A 841 19.87 -2.87 -5.42
CA LEU A 841 20.29 -4.21 -5.79
C LEU A 841 21.68 -4.16 -6.44
N LEU A 842 22.01 -3.11 -7.21
CA LEU A 842 23.35 -2.76 -7.68
C LEU A 842 24.33 -2.49 -6.51
N PHE A 843 23.87 -1.90 -5.39
CA PHE A 843 24.71 -1.65 -4.20
C PHE A 843 24.94 -2.93 -3.38
N MET A 844 23.93 -3.80 -3.27
CA MET A 844 24.01 -5.10 -2.61
C MET A 844 24.82 -6.10 -3.44
N SER A 845 24.66 -6.13 -4.77
CA SER A 845 25.39 -6.97 -5.74
C SER A 845 26.87 -6.59 -5.94
N SER A 846 27.53 -6.05 -4.92
CA SER A 846 28.84 -5.41 -5.02
C SER A 846 29.85 -6.14 -4.11
N PRO A 847 30.66 -7.09 -4.63
CA PRO A 847 31.42 -8.06 -3.80
C PRO A 847 32.36 -7.49 -2.72
N ASN A 848 32.72 -6.21 -2.80
CA ASN A 848 33.63 -5.56 -1.85
C ASN A 848 32.91 -4.86 -0.67
N ASN A 849 31.58 -4.86 -0.60
CA ASN A 849 30.82 -4.12 0.43
C ASN A 849 30.97 -4.75 1.84
N SER A 850 31.33 -6.03 1.90
CA SER A 850 31.63 -6.77 3.14
C SER A 850 33.02 -6.49 3.74
N GLN A 851 33.90 -5.76 3.05
CA GLN A 851 35.28 -5.48 3.49
C GLN A 851 35.53 -4.00 3.84
N ARG A 852 34.63 -3.37 4.61
CA ARG A 852 34.87 -2.05 5.23
C ARG A 852 34.51 -1.98 6.72
N PHE A 853 34.91 -3.00 7.48
CA PHE A 853 35.27 -2.81 8.89
C PHE A 853 36.75 -2.43 8.97
N PRO A 854 37.13 -1.27 9.54
CA PRO A 854 38.53 -0.94 9.77
C PRO A 854 39.10 -1.84 10.87
N ALA A 855 40.08 -2.67 10.54
CA ALA A 855 40.81 -3.47 11.51
C ALA A 855 41.61 -2.57 12.48
N SER A 856 41.86 -3.09 13.68
CA SER A 856 42.46 -2.36 14.80
C SER A 856 43.83 -1.73 14.50
N SER A 857 43.99 -0.44 14.80
CA SER A 857 45.28 0.20 15.05
C SER A 857 45.27 0.85 16.44
N GLN A 858 46.42 0.81 17.14
CA GLN A 858 46.53 1.27 18.52
C GLN A 858 46.65 2.81 18.61
N PRO A 859 45.95 3.48 19.54
CA PRO A 859 46.21 4.89 19.85
C PRO A 859 47.44 5.03 20.75
N GLN A 860 48.46 5.75 20.27
CA GLN A 860 49.51 6.32 21.14
C GLN A 860 48.97 7.59 21.83
N PRO A 861 49.36 7.88 23.08
CA PRO A 861 48.81 8.98 23.85
C PRO A 861 49.49 10.33 23.56
N SER A 862 48.81 11.43 23.92
CA SER A 862 49.44 12.72 24.21
C SER A 862 48.85 13.29 25.52
N PRO A 863 49.64 14.00 26.35
CA PRO A 863 49.29 14.18 27.77
C PRO A 863 48.56 15.50 28.05
N LEU A 864 47.58 15.47 28.98
CA LEU A 864 47.33 16.53 29.99
C LEU A 864 46.12 16.20 30.89
N ARG A 865 46.29 15.30 31.87
CA ARG A 865 45.60 15.38 33.17
C ARG A 865 46.26 14.50 34.22
N ALA A 866 46.58 15.09 35.37
CA ALA A 866 47.05 14.37 36.55
C ALA A 866 45.88 14.00 37.47
N GLU A 867 46.04 12.86 38.16
CA GLU A 867 45.44 12.44 39.43
C GLU A 867 43.96 12.78 39.75
N ALA A 868 43.12 11.73 39.75
CA ALA A 868 41.97 11.60 40.64
C ALA A 868 41.71 10.10 40.94
N PRO A 869 41.36 9.70 42.18
CA PRO A 869 41.28 8.29 42.57
C PRO A 869 39.94 7.61 42.23
N GLN A 870 39.97 6.27 42.18
CA GLN A 870 38.78 5.43 41.96
C GLN A 870 37.76 5.53 43.11
N ARG A 871 36.47 5.63 42.77
CA ARG A 871 35.35 5.25 43.65
C ARG A 871 34.25 4.52 42.87
N ARG A 872 33.62 3.54 43.51
CA ARG A 872 32.39 2.88 43.02
C ARG A 872 31.24 3.88 43.02
N VAL A 873 30.36 3.80 42.02
CA VAL A 873 29.04 4.44 42.06
C VAL A 873 28.08 3.50 42.80
N MET A 874 27.53 3.97 43.91
CA MET A 874 26.36 3.39 44.55
C MET A 874 25.13 4.18 44.08
N PHE A 875 23.99 3.51 43.91
CA PHE A 875 22.71 4.23 43.78
C PHE A 875 22.24 4.64 45.19
N GLU A 876 21.99 5.93 45.37
CA GLU A 876 21.53 6.50 46.64
C GLU A 876 20.01 6.76 46.59
N ALA A 877 19.31 6.48 47.68
CA ALA A 877 17.87 6.60 47.79
C ALA A 877 17.46 7.88 48.53
N TYR A 878 16.31 8.45 48.20
CA TYR A 878 15.78 9.64 48.86
C TYR A 878 15.48 9.38 50.36
N PRO A 879 15.89 10.29 51.27
CA PRO A 879 15.58 10.18 52.70
C PRO A 879 14.13 10.62 53.02
N PRO A 880 13.54 10.13 54.12
CA PRO A 880 12.18 10.46 54.55
C PRO A 880 12.11 11.79 55.33
N GLN A 881 10.90 12.36 55.45
CA GLN A 881 10.55 13.40 56.42
C GLN A 881 9.20 13.08 57.11
N ASP A 882 9.02 13.66 58.31
CA ASP A 882 8.15 13.09 59.36
C ASP A 882 6.64 13.32 59.23
N ARG A 883 5.88 12.42 59.86
CA ARG A 883 4.46 12.62 60.18
C ARG A 883 4.29 13.50 61.43
N ARG A 884 3.64 14.65 61.30
CA ARG A 884 2.81 15.23 62.37
C ARG A 884 1.44 15.65 61.80
N ALA A 885 0.44 15.68 62.69
CA ALA A 885 -0.96 15.65 62.31
C ALA A 885 -1.52 17.01 61.83
N MET A 886 -2.58 16.95 61.03
CA MET A 886 -3.50 18.08 60.81
C MET A 886 -4.95 17.67 61.06
N TYR A 887 -5.71 18.61 61.63
CA TYR A 887 -7.15 18.56 61.82
C TYR A 887 -7.90 18.81 60.50
N GLN A 888 -9.13 18.30 60.38
CA GLN A 888 -10.17 18.94 59.57
C GLN A 888 -10.79 20.10 60.39
N PRO A 889 -11.29 21.16 59.74
CA PRO A 889 -12.76 21.23 59.61
C PRO A 889 -13.31 21.88 58.33
N SER A 890 -14.62 21.66 58.13
CA SER A 890 -15.61 22.52 57.44
C SER A 890 -15.40 22.92 55.97
N MET A 891 -16.30 22.43 55.11
CA MET A 891 -16.70 23.05 53.84
C MET A 891 -17.62 24.27 54.09
N PRO A 892 -17.62 25.33 53.26
CA PRO A 892 -18.58 26.42 53.34
C PRO A 892 -19.98 26.01 52.79
N ALA A 893 -21.03 26.62 53.32
CA ALA A 893 -22.44 26.32 52.99
C ALA A 893 -22.99 27.16 51.80
N PRO A 894 -24.04 26.68 51.09
CA PRO A 894 -24.69 27.42 50.00
C PRO A 894 -25.68 28.50 50.51
N PRO A 895 -25.96 29.56 49.73
CA PRO A 895 -26.85 30.65 50.11
C PRO A 895 -28.31 30.49 49.65
N HIS A 896 -29.24 30.84 50.54
CA HIS A 896 -30.70 30.97 50.33
C HIS A 896 -31.20 32.08 51.29
N HIS A 897 -32.31 32.81 51.14
CA HIS A 897 -33.53 32.83 50.29
C HIS A 897 -33.93 34.33 50.07
N HIS A 898 -34.85 34.80 49.24
CA HIS A 898 -35.57 34.38 48.02
C HIS A 898 -36.30 35.64 47.47
N GLN A 899 -36.56 35.76 46.16
CA GLN A 899 -37.71 36.52 45.64
C GLN A 899 -38.12 36.05 44.22
N HIS A 900 -39.36 36.36 43.81
CA HIS A 900 -40.03 35.76 42.65
C HIS A 900 -40.04 36.63 41.38
N GLY A 901 -40.03 35.99 40.21
CA GLY A 901 -40.36 36.57 38.90
C GLY A 901 -40.41 35.48 37.83
N PRO A 902 -41.47 35.36 36.99
CA PRO A 902 -41.66 34.22 36.10
C PRO A 902 -40.96 34.37 34.74
N TYR A 903 -40.45 33.24 34.22
CA TYR A 903 -40.04 33.12 32.82
C TYR A 903 -41.25 32.89 31.89
N PRO A 904 -41.34 33.55 30.73
CA PRO A 904 -42.21 33.10 29.64
C PRO A 904 -41.56 31.93 28.88
N ALA A 905 -42.36 30.93 28.50
CA ALA A 905 -41.89 29.81 27.69
C ALA A 905 -41.82 30.16 26.20
N TYR A 906 -40.85 29.59 25.48
CA TYR A 906 -40.85 29.52 24.02
C TYR A 906 -41.09 28.07 23.56
N PRO A 907 -41.98 27.82 22.59
CA PRO A 907 -42.31 26.47 22.12
C PRO A 907 -41.27 25.93 21.12
N ALA A 908 -41.24 24.60 20.97
CA ALA A 908 -40.33 23.91 20.06
C ALA A 908 -40.71 24.07 18.58
N ARG A 909 -39.69 24.09 17.72
CA ARG A 909 -39.71 23.60 16.33
C ARG A 909 -38.30 23.23 15.89
#